data_AF-A0A6M0Q7E2-F1
#
_entry.id   AF-A0A6M0Q7E2-F1
#
_cell.length_a   1.000
_cell.length_b   1.000
_cell.length_c   1.000
_cell.angle_alpha   90.00
_cell.angle_beta   90.00
_cell.angle_gamma   90.00
#
_symmetry.space_group_name_H-M   'P 1'
#
loop_
_entity.id
_entity.type
_entity.pdbx_description
1 polymer ?
#
loop_
_entity_poly.entity_id
_entity_poly.type
_entity_poly.pdbx_seq_one_letter_code
_entity_poly.pdbx_strand_id
1 'polypeptide(L)'
;MSKRLTKILVLIVIFSMQLTGFSNIVNASEGYTINTDASLTVKDVVTVYSVENNVDLGRLEPGQTFYYENYDSEKVFVRIGSVLGYLDRSLVTLNENATQSNSNLEYVSSLTLTEETEVYSSETQEKIAILSMQEIDGVFIDDSTFEVLIAGKKGKILVSSKIVLDETTETTDTTEVLPDSESGVVEESNDTTTTEPVQETTVDVSTNTQTESTTITISEVSSTTFTTNDKFFEATSRTAIYEKKDGKLVRVGAVDAGQQYPRIGDTGDWHVIKFGNTTGFVKKVYTIPSDGKAIQNANTFYANSKVIISPKLNIAVYDTSSGVSVQYASLYQGIQYPIISDIGDWLRIDVAGRIGYIREKDVTIPFTLNDKFFEATTRTAIYEKKDGVLIRVGAVDAGQQYPRIGDTGDWHTIKFGNTIGYVKKVFTIPSDGKKIKNANTVYSNSNVSILPKLNIAVYDTSSGVSVQFASLYEGNAYPIINDIGDWLRVDVAGRIGFIRERDVTKAFTSNDKHFEATIRTAIYEKKDGILVKVGAVDQGQHYPRIGDTGSWHVIKFGNTTGYVKKAYTVPSDGKAIKNANTIYTNSKLFINPKLNIAVYDTSSGVSVQFASLYEGITYPIISDIGDWLRVDVAGRIGFIRERDIVFVGLNYSSYNLSFAEALDMQMRVRPQTDKYRNNAAYVSSSSVDVFNGGSITGSSVNLRTSPDLDTSANIYKMVARGTAFILLDNNVTGDSFNGSTTWFKIEYENQILYVHSSLASSSSRIAKTKAVTNIHADVNSTSHIYGTVSQGALLRVVSEGTSWNSIGIGAWRNATSDDTSYFLNPINFKDDDTQKYQFLDLRYFTDIPSAELAQLLNGKGILSGTEDIFRQVASQAKINELYLISHALLETGNGTSPLATGVVYNGKTVYNFFGIHAFDSCPIECGAKKAYDEGWFTVELAIAGGAEFAKNSYIYNGQNTLYSMRWNPAGMAEKGSATHQYATDIGWSNKQVHYYSQFYFGREYNLHFDIPVYK
;
A
#
# COMPACT_ATOMS: atom_id res chain seq x y z
N MET A 1 7.13 43.12 -7.70
CA MET A 1 8.43 42.81 -7.05
C MET A 1 8.76 41.34 -7.38
N SER A 2 9.96 40.89 -7.79
CA SER A 2 11.31 40.96 -7.15
C SER A 2 11.32 40.19 -5.82
N LYS A 3 12.09 39.10 -5.60
CA LYS A 3 13.17 38.35 -6.33
C LYS A 3 13.04 36.83 -6.03
N ARG A 4 13.49 35.88 -6.88
CA ARG A 4 14.80 35.13 -6.84
C ARG A 4 15.35 34.87 -5.42
N LEU A 5 15.84 33.68 -5.03
CA LEU A 5 16.89 32.81 -5.63
C LEU A 5 16.57 31.29 -5.38
N THR A 6 16.84 30.27 -6.24
CA THR A 6 18.13 29.68 -6.76
C THR A 6 18.81 28.77 -5.71
N LYS A 7 19.24 27.50 -5.91
CA LYS A 7 19.44 26.50 -7.02
C LYS A 7 19.43 25.05 -6.36
N ILE A 8 19.69 23.85 -6.90
CA ILE A 8 20.05 23.13 -8.17
C ILE A 8 19.51 21.67 -7.98
N LEU A 9 18.85 20.94 -8.90
CA LEU A 9 19.30 20.08 -10.03
C LEU A 9 20.27 18.91 -9.65
N VAL A 10 20.07 17.61 -9.97
CA VAL A 10 19.75 16.86 -11.23
C VAL A 10 21.00 16.47 -12.04
N LEU A 11 21.18 15.16 -12.35
CA LEU A 11 21.15 14.59 -13.72
C LEU A 11 21.23 13.03 -13.73
N ILE A 12 20.65 12.41 -14.77
CA ILE A 12 20.90 11.02 -15.21
C ILE A 12 21.52 11.09 -16.61
N VAL A 13 22.57 10.32 -16.93
CA VAL A 13 22.90 9.89 -18.32
C VAL A 13 23.87 8.70 -18.31
N ILE A 14 23.81 7.91 -19.38
CA ILE A 14 24.55 6.67 -19.65
C ILE A 14 25.92 6.98 -20.28
N PHE A 15 26.99 6.24 -19.95
CA PHE A 15 27.98 5.86 -20.96
C PHE A 15 28.73 4.55 -20.64
N SER A 16 29.35 3.98 -21.67
CA SER A 16 30.05 2.69 -21.68
C SER A 16 31.42 2.82 -22.34
N MET A 17 32.49 2.28 -21.74
CA MET A 17 33.68 1.83 -22.49
C MET A 17 34.62 0.98 -21.63
N GLN A 18 35.52 0.23 -22.29
CA GLN A 18 36.55 -0.61 -21.68
C GLN A 18 37.95 -0.01 -21.85
N LEU A 19 38.86 -0.47 -20.98
CA LEU A 19 40.28 -0.79 -21.24
C LEU A 19 41.31 0.33 -21.53
N THR A 20 42.46 0.16 -20.85
CA THR A 20 43.76 0.81 -21.06
C THR A 20 43.84 2.33 -20.82
N GLY A 21 44.93 2.86 -20.27
CA GLY A 21 46.14 2.22 -19.75
C GLY A 21 47.14 3.25 -19.19
N PHE A 22 48.39 2.82 -18.93
CA PHE A 22 49.45 3.56 -18.23
C PHE A 22 49.23 3.70 -16.69
N SER A 23 50.26 3.71 -15.84
CA SER A 23 51.71 3.81 -16.10
C SER A 23 52.60 3.10 -15.06
N ASN A 24 53.74 2.61 -15.56
CA ASN A 24 55.04 2.48 -14.89
C ASN A 24 55.20 1.46 -13.74
N ILE A 25 55.85 0.35 -14.11
CA ILE A 25 56.70 -0.46 -13.24
C ILE A 25 57.77 0.43 -12.58
N VAL A 26 58.06 0.17 -11.29
CA VAL A 26 59.34 0.54 -10.65
C VAL A 26 59.98 -0.76 -10.17
N ASN A 27 61.13 -1.12 -10.73
CA ASN A 27 61.96 -2.20 -10.18
C ASN A 27 62.66 -1.68 -8.92
N ALA A 28 62.56 -2.42 -7.82
CA ALA A 28 63.27 -2.15 -6.57
C ALA A 28 63.85 -3.44 -5.97
N SER A 29 64.80 -4.05 -6.69
CA SER A 29 65.59 -5.18 -6.19
C SER A 29 66.73 -4.69 -5.29
N GLU A 30 66.39 -4.10 -4.15
CA GLU A 30 67.32 -3.69 -3.10
C GLU A 30 66.81 -4.22 -1.73
N GLY A 31 67.74 -4.47 -0.80
CA GLY A 31 67.42 -5.11 0.48
C GLY A 31 66.62 -4.21 1.41
N TYR A 32 65.36 -4.56 1.66
CA TYR A 32 64.46 -3.79 2.54
C TYR A 32 64.84 -3.95 4.02
N THR A 33 65.46 -2.92 4.59
CA THR A 33 65.39 -2.68 6.05
C THR A 33 63.99 -2.22 6.41
N ILE A 34 63.30 -2.98 7.25
CA ILE A 34 62.03 -2.58 7.88
C ILE A 34 62.26 -1.27 8.66
N ASN A 35 61.31 -0.34 8.57
CA ASN A 35 61.35 0.91 9.35
C ASN A 35 60.89 0.60 10.80
N THR A 36 61.83 0.53 11.75
CA THR A 36 61.66 -0.21 13.01
C THR A 36 60.81 0.46 14.10
N ASP A 37 60.57 1.77 13.99
CA ASP A 37 60.29 2.59 15.18
C ASP A 37 58.79 2.80 15.47
N ALA A 38 57.92 2.17 14.67
CA ALA A 38 56.47 2.36 14.71
C ALA A 38 55.69 1.04 14.63
N SER A 39 54.69 0.88 15.50
CA SER A 39 53.83 -0.30 15.57
C SER A 39 52.35 0.06 15.52
N LEU A 40 51.50 -0.91 15.23
CA LEU A 40 50.05 -0.80 15.30
C LEU A 40 49.47 -1.84 16.27
N THR A 41 48.37 -1.49 16.94
CA THR A 41 47.56 -2.42 17.72
C THR A 41 46.20 -2.59 17.06
N VAL A 42 45.79 -3.84 16.87
CA VAL A 42 44.56 -4.23 16.14
C VAL A 42 43.35 -4.15 17.08
N LYS A 43 42.28 -3.42 16.70
CA LYS A 43 41.11 -3.16 17.60
C LYS A 43 40.06 -4.27 17.55
N ASP A 44 39.88 -4.86 16.38
CA ASP A 44 38.91 -5.92 16.03
C ASP A 44 39.52 -6.72 14.85
N VAL A 45 38.90 -7.79 14.34
CA VAL A 45 39.50 -8.62 13.29
C VAL A 45 39.72 -7.81 12.00
N VAL A 46 40.98 -7.65 11.55
CA VAL A 46 41.34 -6.82 10.39
C VAL A 46 41.87 -7.67 9.24
N THR A 47 41.20 -7.63 8.09
CA THR A 47 41.71 -8.19 6.82
C THR A 47 42.80 -7.31 6.23
N VAL A 48 43.84 -7.94 5.66
CA VAL A 48 44.92 -7.32 4.90
C VAL A 48 44.74 -7.66 3.42
N TYR A 49 44.84 -6.66 2.54
CA TYR A 49 44.72 -6.82 1.08
C TYR A 49 46.02 -6.50 0.37
N SER A 50 46.39 -7.26 -0.65
CA SER A 50 47.57 -7.01 -1.49
C SER A 50 47.54 -5.61 -2.11
N VAL A 51 48.68 -4.90 -2.09
CA VAL A 51 48.83 -3.62 -2.78
C VAL A 51 48.86 -3.79 -4.30
N GLU A 52 49.39 -4.92 -4.80
CA GLU A 52 49.57 -5.15 -6.24
C GLU A 52 48.27 -5.55 -6.94
N ASN A 53 47.49 -6.46 -6.34
CA ASN A 53 46.36 -7.11 -7.00
C ASN A 53 45.06 -7.14 -6.17
N ASN A 54 45.03 -6.49 -4.99
CA ASN A 54 43.87 -6.36 -4.12
C ASN A 54 43.24 -7.71 -3.66
N VAL A 55 44.02 -8.79 -3.67
CA VAL A 55 43.62 -10.09 -3.11
C VAL A 55 43.68 -10.06 -1.58
N ASP A 56 42.77 -10.75 -0.90
CA ASP A 56 42.78 -10.99 0.54
C ASP A 56 44.01 -11.85 0.91
N LEU A 57 44.94 -11.30 1.70
CA LEU A 57 46.15 -11.99 2.16
C LEU A 57 45.96 -12.72 3.50
N GLY A 58 44.85 -12.47 4.20
CA GLY A 58 44.60 -12.95 5.55
C GLY A 58 44.07 -11.88 6.50
N ARG A 59 43.91 -12.26 7.77
CA ARG A 59 43.38 -11.44 8.86
C ARG A 59 44.32 -11.43 10.06
N LEU A 60 44.49 -10.27 10.68
CA LEU A 60 45.23 -10.08 11.94
C LEU A 60 44.26 -10.18 13.13
N GLU A 61 44.67 -10.87 14.19
CA GLU A 61 43.83 -11.11 15.37
C GLU A 61 43.72 -9.87 16.30
N PRO A 62 42.58 -9.65 17.00
CA PRO A 62 42.37 -8.50 17.87
C PRO A 62 43.35 -8.42 19.05
N GLY A 63 43.66 -7.20 19.49
CA GLY A 63 44.53 -6.94 20.65
C GLY A 63 46.02 -7.21 20.41
N GLN A 64 46.38 -7.96 19.37
CA GLN A 64 47.76 -8.17 18.98
C GLN A 64 48.40 -6.89 18.41
N THR A 65 49.71 -6.77 18.56
CA THR A 65 50.51 -5.64 18.09
C THR A 65 51.52 -6.10 17.03
N PHE A 66 51.63 -5.31 15.97
CA PHE A 66 52.37 -5.59 14.74
C PHE A 66 53.13 -4.34 14.26
N TYR A 67 54.01 -4.49 13.28
CA TYR A 67 54.81 -3.41 12.70
C TYR A 67 54.34 -3.07 11.28
N TYR A 68 54.46 -1.80 10.89
CA TYR A 68 53.98 -1.30 9.60
C TYR A 68 55.08 -0.52 8.86
N GLU A 69 55.05 -0.53 7.53
CA GLU A 69 56.06 0.14 6.71
C GLU A 69 55.73 1.62 6.46
N ASN A 70 54.44 1.92 6.27
CA ASN A 70 53.95 3.28 6.01
C ASN A 70 52.43 3.40 6.31
N TYR A 71 51.88 4.60 6.23
CA TYR A 71 50.43 4.86 6.23
C TYR A 71 50.06 6.06 5.36
N ASP A 72 48.78 6.18 5.04
CA ASP A 72 48.15 7.41 4.53
C ASP A 72 46.93 7.79 5.41
N SER A 73 46.01 8.61 4.91
CA SER A 73 44.80 9.03 5.65
C SER A 73 43.76 7.91 5.84
N GLU A 74 43.76 6.89 4.99
CA GLU A 74 42.75 5.83 4.94
C GLU A 74 43.36 4.44 5.18
N LYS A 75 44.64 4.23 4.85
CA LYS A 75 45.33 2.94 4.85
C LYS A 75 46.58 2.90 5.73
N VAL A 76 46.93 1.69 6.16
CA VAL A 76 48.22 1.35 6.80
C VAL A 76 48.82 0.15 6.06
N PHE A 77 50.12 0.17 5.79
CA PHE A 77 50.80 -0.81 4.94
C PHE A 77 51.68 -1.76 5.75
N VAL A 78 51.54 -3.07 5.53
CA VAL A 78 52.18 -4.16 6.29
C VAL A 78 52.62 -5.29 5.36
N ARG A 79 53.61 -6.10 5.75
CA ARG A 79 53.99 -7.30 4.98
C ARG A 79 53.46 -8.61 5.55
N ILE A 80 53.20 -9.56 4.65
CA ILE A 80 52.97 -10.98 4.96
C ILE A 80 53.97 -11.76 4.09
N GLY A 81 54.99 -12.35 4.73
CA GLY A 81 56.17 -12.84 4.01
C GLY A 81 56.88 -11.69 3.28
N SER A 82 57.14 -11.88 1.99
CA SER A 82 57.66 -10.82 1.10
C SER A 82 56.58 -9.82 0.64
N VAL A 83 55.31 -10.23 0.61
CA VAL A 83 54.21 -9.51 -0.05
C VAL A 83 53.81 -8.28 0.74
N LEU A 84 53.69 -7.13 0.06
CA LEU A 84 53.21 -5.88 0.63
C LEU A 84 51.67 -5.79 0.53
N GLY A 85 51.02 -5.68 1.68
CA GLY A 85 49.58 -5.49 1.82
C GLY A 85 49.22 -4.16 2.50
N TYR A 86 47.94 -3.86 2.52
CA TYR A 86 47.34 -2.72 3.21
C TYR A 86 46.11 -3.14 4.01
N LEU A 87 45.80 -2.36 5.06
CA LEU A 87 44.60 -2.50 5.89
C LEU A 87 43.95 -1.14 6.17
N ASP A 88 42.70 -1.13 6.62
CA ASP A 88 41.94 0.08 6.95
C ASP A 88 42.47 0.74 8.23
N ARG A 89 42.88 2.01 8.14
CA ARG A 89 43.45 2.79 9.24
C ARG A 89 42.48 2.94 10.43
N SER A 90 41.17 2.98 10.19
CA SER A 90 40.18 3.17 11.25
C SER A 90 40.14 2.00 12.24
N LEU A 91 40.49 0.79 11.78
CA LEU A 91 40.43 -0.45 12.56
C LEU A 91 41.67 -0.71 13.43
N VAL A 92 42.70 0.14 13.33
CA VAL A 92 43.95 0.02 14.09
C VAL A 92 44.29 1.29 14.88
N THR A 93 45.09 1.15 15.93
CA THR A 93 45.70 2.27 16.66
C THR A 93 47.18 2.29 16.31
N LEU A 94 47.72 3.45 15.90
CA LEU A 94 49.15 3.58 15.62
C LEU A 94 49.89 4.06 16.86
N ASN A 95 51.02 3.41 17.14
CA ASN A 95 51.90 3.67 18.26
C ASN A 95 53.28 4.09 17.71
N GLU A 96 53.57 5.38 17.75
CA GLU A 96 54.91 5.91 17.45
C GLU A 96 55.77 5.83 18.72
N ASN A 97 57.06 5.46 18.58
CA ASN A 97 58.00 5.10 19.66
C ASN A 97 57.79 3.68 20.24
N ALA A 98 57.97 2.65 19.40
CA ALA A 98 58.12 1.26 19.85
C ALA A 98 59.52 0.72 19.51
N THR A 99 60.30 0.29 20.50
CA THR A 99 61.62 -0.32 20.29
C THR A 99 61.50 -1.84 20.14
N GLN A 100 61.81 -2.38 18.96
CA GLN A 100 61.84 -3.83 18.68
C GLN A 100 63.24 -4.44 18.88
N SER A 101 63.31 -5.73 19.24
CA SER A 101 64.50 -6.57 19.06
C SER A 101 64.51 -7.23 17.67
N ASN A 102 65.50 -6.92 16.83
CA ASN A 102 65.56 -7.38 15.43
C ASN A 102 65.33 -8.89 15.26
N SER A 103 64.28 -9.26 14.54
CA SER A 103 63.88 -10.65 14.29
C SER A 103 63.90 -10.99 12.79
N ASN A 104 65.01 -10.70 12.11
CA ASN A 104 65.19 -10.97 10.68
C ASN A 104 64.86 -12.43 10.35
N LEU A 105 64.16 -12.63 9.23
CA LEU A 105 63.93 -13.93 8.60
C LEU A 105 64.52 -13.87 7.19
N GLU A 106 65.38 -14.82 6.85
CA GLU A 106 65.99 -14.92 5.52
C GLU A 106 65.17 -15.93 4.70
N TYR A 107 64.39 -15.43 3.74
CA TYR A 107 63.45 -16.25 2.98
C TYR A 107 64.19 -17.18 2.02
N VAL A 108 64.02 -18.50 2.21
CA VAL A 108 64.70 -19.54 1.40
C VAL A 108 63.75 -20.66 0.93
N SER A 109 62.45 -20.53 1.19
CA SER A 109 61.42 -21.46 0.74
C SER A 109 60.05 -20.77 0.66
N SER A 110 59.21 -21.18 -0.29
CA SER A 110 57.81 -20.76 -0.37
C SER A 110 56.86 -21.91 0.02
N LEU A 111 55.61 -21.56 0.39
CA LEU A 111 54.58 -22.49 0.80
C LEU A 111 53.22 -22.11 0.19
N THR A 112 52.61 -23.00 -0.59
CA THR A 112 51.30 -22.74 -1.21
C THR A 112 50.16 -23.19 -0.30
N LEU A 113 49.48 -22.23 0.32
CA LEU A 113 48.29 -22.45 1.13
C LEU A 113 47.05 -22.69 0.27
N THR A 114 46.33 -23.78 0.56
CA THR A 114 45.13 -24.22 -0.17
C THR A 114 43.83 -24.01 0.62
N GLU A 115 43.91 -23.51 1.85
CA GLU A 115 42.77 -23.06 2.67
C GLU A 115 43.19 -21.93 3.64
N GLU A 116 42.22 -21.28 4.28
CA GLU A 116 42.50 -20.33 5.38
C GLU A 116 43.28 -21.04 6.51
N THR A 117 44.50 -20.58 6.79
CA THR A 117 45.48 -21.28 7.65
C THR A 117 45.85 -20.43 8.86
N GLU A 118 45.73 -20.99 10.07
CA GLU A 118 46.03 -20.28 11.32
C GLU A 118 47.55 -20.14 11.58
N VAL A 119 47.97 -18.98 12.11
CA VAL A 119 49.36 -18.67 12.46
C VAL A 119 49.47 -18.40 13.95
N TYR A 120 50.43 -19.06 14.59
CA TYR A 120 50.71 -18.95 16.02
C TYR A 120 52.06 -18.27 16.26
N SER A 121 52.16 -17.35 17.23
CA SER A 121 53.41 -16.61 17.48
C SER A 121 54.54 -17.54 17.89
N SER A 122 55.72 -17.36 17.29
CA SER A 122 56.93 -18.10 17.66
C SER A 122 57.39 -17.87 19.10
N GLU A 123 56.94 -16.78 19.74
CA GLU A 123 57.29 -16.38 21.10
C GLU A 123 56.23 -16.77 22.13
N THR A 124 54.97 -16.35 21.93
CA THR A 124 53.90 -16.53 22.94
C THR A 124 53.04 -17.78 22.72
N GLN A 125 53.18 -18.48 21.58
CA GLN A 125 52.28 -19.54 21.12
C GLN A 125 50.79 -19.14 20.97
N GLU A 126 50.44 -17.87 21.19
CA GLU A 126 49.10 -17.36 20.90
C GLU A 126 48.85 -17.28 19.39
N LYS A 127 47.60 -17.46 18.98
CA LYS A 127 47.21 -17.19 17.59
C LYS A 127 47.34 -15.69 17.29
N ILE A 128 47.97 -15.35 16.16
CA ILE A 128 48.21 -13.96 15.73
C ILE A 128 47.55 -13.61 14.40
N ALA A 129 47.33 -14.59 13.52
CA ALA A 129 46.71 -14.36 12.22
C ALA A 129 46.00 -15.60 11.67
N ILE A 130 45.22 -15.38 10.62
CA ILE A 130 44.76 -16.40 9.67
C ILE A 130 45.24 -15.94 8.28
N LEU A 131 45.94 -16.76 7.51
CA LEU A 131 46.40 -16.41 6.16
C LEU A 131 45.48 -17.03 5.12
N SER A 132 45.19 -16.25 4.07
CA SER A 132 44.33 -16.65 2.96
C SER A 132 45.10 -17.51 1.94
N MET A 133 44.36 -18.12 1.01
CA MET A 133 44.90 -19.08 0.02
C MET A 133 45.85 -18.41 -0.97
N GLN A 134 47.16 -18.59 -0.78
CA GLN A 134 48.22 -17.94 -1.55
C GLN A 134 49.56 -18.68 -1.37
N GLU A 135 50.56 -18.35 -2.19
CA GLU A 135 51.96 -18.72 -1.95
C GLU A 135 52.61 -17.74 -0.97
N ILE A 136 53.37 -18.25 0.01
CA ILE A 136 53.95 -17.47 1.11
C ILE A 136 55.42 -17.84 1.34
N ASP A 137 56.28 -16.83 1.35
CA ASP A 137 57.70 -16.98 1.65
C ASP A 137 57.97 -17.14 3.16
N GLY A 138 58.91 -18.02 3.49
CA GLY A 138 59.27 -18.36 4.86
C GLY A 138 60.48 -19.30 4.93
N VAL A 139 60.53 -20.08 6.02
CA VAL A 139 61.57 -21.09 6.28
C VAL A 139 60.96 -22.30 6.99
N PHE A 140 61.24 -23.51 6.52
CA PHE A 140 60.92 -24.72 7.28
C PHE A 140 61.83 -24.86 8.50
N ILE A 141 61.25 -25.01 9.69
CA ILE A 141 61.98 -25.39 10.91
C ILE A 141 62.14 -26.92 10.94
N ASP A 142 61.11 -27.64 10.51
CA ASP A 142 61.05 -29.11 10.44
C ASP A 142 59.95 -29.55 9.43
N ASP A 143 59.88 -30.85 9.14
CA ASP A 143 58.91 -31.50 8.23
C ASP A 143 57.41 -31.19 8.52
N SER A 144 57.10 -30.59 9.67
CA SER A 144 55.76 -30.23 10.14
C SER A 144 55.56 -28.75 10.50
N THR A 145 56.61 -27.91 10.46
CA THR A 145 56.57 -26.52 10.92
C THR A 145 57.22 -25.55 9.94
N PHE A 146 56.45 -24.58 9.44
CA PHE A 146 56.92 -23.47 8.60
C PHE A 146 56.86 -22.16 9.38
N GLU A 147 57.95 -21.38 9.42
CA GLU A 147 58.01 -20.05 10.03
C GLU A 147 57.93 -18.94 8.97
N VAL A 148 57.08 -17.95 9.24
CA VAL A 148 56.75 -16.81 8.37
C VAL A 148 56.79 -15.51 9.18
N LEU A 149 57.11 -14.40 8.53
CA LEU A 149 57.02 -13.07 9.13
C LEU A 149 55.66 -12.42 8.80
N ILE A 150 54.85 -12.15 9.83
CA ILE A 150 53.55 -11.48 9.72
C ILE A 150 53.69 -10.10 10.34
N ALA A 151 53.72 -9.06 9.50
CA ALA A 151 53.81 -7.65 9.89
C ALA A 151 54.89 -7.42 10.97
N GLY A 152 56.12 -7.87 10.69
CA GLY A 152 57.29 -7.77 11.57
C GLY A 152 57.32 -8.74 12.78
N LYS A 153 56.28 -9.57 12.99
CA LYS A 153 56.22 -10.58 14.06
C LYS A 153 56.42 -11.99 13.49
N LYS A 154 57.25 -12.82 14.14
CA LYS A 154 57.45 -14.23 13.76
C LYS A 154 56.23 -15.09 14.13
N GLY A 155 55.78 -15.90 13.18
CA GLY A 155 54.67 -16.83 13.35
C GLY A 155 54.93 -18.18 12.69
N LYS A 156 54.32 -19.24 13.24
CA LYS A 156 54.45 -20.63 12.79
C LYS A 156 53.14 -21.17 12.24
N ILE A 157 53.26 -21.94 11.18
CA ILE A 157 52.20 -22.70 10.50
C ILE A 157 52.51 -24.19 10.67
N LEU A 158 51.51 -24.96 11.10
CA LEU A 158 51.57 -26.43 11.14
C LEU A 158 51.24 -27.00 9.77
N VAL A 159 52.17 -27.75 9.19
CA VAL A 159 52.13 -28.20 7.79
C VAL A 159 51.24 -29.45 7.67
N SER A 160 49.99 -29.23 7.29
CA SER A 160 48.96 -30.28 7.20
C SER A 160 48.89 -30.96 5.82
N SER A 161 48.11 -32.04 5.71
CA SER A 161 47.98 -32.88 4.50
C SER A 161 47.31 -32.19 3.28
N LYS A 162 46.93 -30.91 3.39
CA LYS A 162 46.31 -30.13 2.32
C LYS A 162 47.30 -29.20 1.61
N ILE A 163 48.44 -28.93 2.22
CA ILE A 163 49.44 -27.98 1.72
C ILE A 163 50.31 -28.66 0.65
N VAL A 164 50.59 -27.95 -0.44
CA VAL A 164 51.29 -28.50 -1.61
C VAL A 164 52.74 -28.00 -1.64
N LEU A 165 53.66 -28.94 -1.86
CA LEU A 165 55.06 -28.69 -2.18
C LEU A 165 55.27 -28.92 -3.68
N ASP A 166 56.14 -28.14 -4.32
CA ASP A 166 56.52 -28.33 -5.72
C ASP A 166 57.88 -29.04 -5.85
N GLU A 167 58.01 -29.90 -6.86
CA GLU A 167 59.22 -30.70 -7.09
C GLU A 167 60.20 -29.97 -8.01
N THR A 168 61.41 -29.67 -7.52
CA THR A 168 62.54 -29.26 -8.36
C THR A 168 63.10 -30.47 -9.15
N THR A 169 62.45 -30.77 -10.27
CA THR A 169 62.98 -31.47 -11.46
C THR A 169 64.04 -32.57 -11.26
N GLU A 170 63.63 -33.84 -11.39
CA GLU A 170 64.41 -34.85 -12.13
C GLU A 170 63.52 -35.54 -13.17
N THR A 171 64.11 -36.08 -14.24
CA THR A 171 63.44 -36.22 -15.55
C THR A 171 63.24 -37.66 -16.04
N THR A 172 62.01 -37.96 -16.43
CA THR A 172 61.58 -38.81 -17.57
C THR A 172 62.35 -40.10 -17.91
N ASP A 173 61.70 -41.25 -17.72
CA ASP A 173 61.20 -42.15 -18.79
C ASP A 173 60.64 -43.47 -18.17
N THR A 174 59.75 -44.28 -18.77
CA THR A 174 59.06 -44.28 -20.08
C THR A 174 57.65 -44.93 -19.99
N THR A 175 56.88 -44.86 -21.08
CA THR A 175 55.83 -45.78 -21.62
C THR A 175 55.62 -47.18 -20.95
N GLU A 176 54.44 -47.84 -20.93
CA GLU A 176 53.12 -47.63 -21.58
C GLU A 176 52.00 -48.61 -21.08
N VAL A 177 50.73 -48.32 -21.43
CA VAL A 177 49.65 -49.27 -21.87
C VAL A 177 49.12 -50.42 -20.97
N LEU A 178 47.86 -50.25 -20.49
CA LEU A 178 46.67 -51.17 -20.51
C LEU A 178 46.73 -52.61 -19.89
N PRO A 179 45.56 -53.28 -19.63
CA PRO A 179 44.29 -52.81 -19.04
C PRO A 179 43.68 -53.83 -18.01
N ASP A 180 42.41 -53.61 -17.62
CA ASP A 180 41.26 -54.55 -17.47
C ASP A 180 41.46 -56.09 -17.25
N SER A 181 40.58 -56.80 -16.52
CA SER A 181 39.27 -56.44 -15.90
C SER A 181 38.78 -57.44 -14.83
N GLU A 182 37.68 -57.08 -14.14
CA GLU A 182 36.55 -57.94 -13.71
C GLU A 182 36.84 -59.33 -13.07
N SER A 183 36.62 -59.46 -11.75
CA SER A 183 35.39 -60.04 -11.15
C SER A 183 35.51 -61.52 -10.74
N GLY A 184 34.77 -62.06 -9.77
CA GLY A 184 33.86 -61.44 -8.79
C GLY A 184 32.88 -62.46 -8.17
N VAL A 185 32.23 -62.10 -7.04
CA VAL A 185 31.10 -62.83 -6.38
C VAL A 185 31.44 -64.28 -5.91
N VAL A 186 30.71 -65.00 -5.04
CA VAL A 186 29.39 -64.86 -4.37
C VAL A 186 29.42 -65.49 -2.95
N GLU A 187 28.62 -64.96 -2.00
CA GLU A 187 27.79 -65.66 -0.97
C GLU A 187 28.43 -66.74 -0.02
N GLU A 188 27.80 -67.25 1.06
CA GLU A 188 26.46 -67.08 1.66
C GLU A 188 26.46 -67.33 3.19
N SER A 189 25.55 -66.70 3.96
CA SER A 189 24.97 -67.19 5.25
C SER A 189 25.94 -67.39 6.47
N ASN A 190 25.56 -67.63 7.74
CA ASN A 190 24.39 -67.37 8.64
C ASN A 190 24.86 -67.74 10.09
N ASP A 191 24.21 -67.46 11.23
CA ASP A 191 23.21 -66.47 11.73
C ASP A 191 23.04 -66.74 13.26
N THR A 192 22.11 -66.04 13.96
CA THR A 192 21.48 -66.40 15.26
C THR A 192 21.96 -65.70 16.56
N THR A 193 21.52 -64.44 16.73
CA THR A 193 20.82 -63.88 17.92
C THR A 193 21.19 -64.26 19.39
N THR A 194 21.63 -63.24 20.15
CA THR A 194 21.14 -62.80 21.52
C THR A 194 21.20 -63.77 22.74
N THR A 195 21.24 -63.35 24.02
CA THR A 195 20.73 -62.13 24.72
C THR A 195 21.63 -61.64 25.87
N GLU A 196 21.50 -60.35 26.20
CA GLU A 196 21.94 -59.69 27.45
C GLU A 196 20.92 -59.93 28.62
N PRO A 197 21.06 -59.45 29.91
CA PRO A 197 21.36 -58.04 30.26
C PRO A 197 22.17 -57.70 31.55
N VAL A 198 22.81 -56.52 31.52
CA VAL A 198 22.86 -55.45 32.56
C VAL A 198 23.11 -55.77 34.06
N GLN A 199 24.17 -55.15 34.63
CA GLN A 199 24.00 -54.24 35.78
C GLN A 199 25.11 -53.17 35.88
N GLU A 200 24.75 -51.99 36.41
CA GLU A 200 25.60 -50.81 36.57
C GLU A 200 26.34 -50.79 37.92
N THR A 201 27.54 -50.16 37.96
CA THR A 201 27.95 -49.33 39.11
C THR A 201 28.85 -48.18 38.67
N THR A 202 28.89 -47.10 39.47
CA THR A 202 29.61 -45.85 39.22
C THR A 202 30.98 -45.76 39.91
N VAL A 203 31.70 -44.66 39.63
CA VAL A 203 32.67 -43.90 40.48
C VAL A 203 34.03 -43.63 39.80
N ASP A 204 34.12 -42.44 39.18
CA ASP A 204 35.03 -41.32 39.51
C ASP A 204 36.58 -41.49 39.55
N VAL A 205 37.26 -40.33 39.62
CA VAL A 205 38.68 -40.05 39.94
C VAL A 205 39.70 -40.07 38.80
N SER A 206 40.18 -38.85 38.54
CA SER A 206 41.33 -38.38 37.74
C SER A 206 42.71 -39.01 38.02
N THR A 207 43.65 -38.88 37.07
CA THR A 207 44.90 -38.07 37.22
C THR A 207 45.80 -38.08 35.97
N ASN A 208 46.72 -37.08 35.88
CA ASN A 208 48.06 -37.04 35.26
C ASN A 208 48.30 -37.77 33.90
N THR A 209 48.86 -37.19 32.84
CA THR A 209 49.85 -36.09 32.72
C THR A 209 51.17 -36.36 33.44
N GLN A 210 52.03 -37.19 32.84
CA GLN A 210 53.48 -37.10 33.00
C GLN A 210 54.14 -37.09 31.62
N THR A 211 55.20 -36.28 31.49
CA THR A 211 55.97 -36.10 30.26
C THR A 211 57.34 -36.70 30.46
N GLU A 212 57.65 -37.79 29.76
CA GLU A 212 59.04 -38.25 29.63
C GLU A 212 59.59 -37.80 28.28
N SER A 213 60.77 -37.16 28.32
CA SER A 213 61.48 -36.68 27.13
C SER A 213 62.71 -37.56 26.92
N THR A 214 62.63 -38.47 25.96
CA THR A 214 63.65 -39.49 25.71
C THR A 214 64.49 -39.10 24.50
N THR A 215 65.70 -38.62 24.74
CA THR A 215 66.68 -38.33 23.69
C THR A 215 67.04 -39.61 22.92
N ILE A 216 66.83 -39.63 21.61
CA ILE A 216 67.27 -40.74 20.74
C ILE A 216 68.31 -40.24 19.75
N THR A 217 69.42 -40.97 19.66
CA THR A 217 70.57 -40.70 18.78
C THR A 217 70.24 -40.93 17.32
N ILE A 218 70.77 -40.08 16.45
CA ILE A 218 70.80 -40.31 15.00
C ILE A 218 71.71 -41.51 14.72
N SER A 219 71.17 -42.54 14.06
CA SER A 219 71.92 -43.70 13.55
C SER A 219 71.92 -43.67 12.02
N GLU A 220 73.05 -44.00 11.40
CA GLU A 220 73.24 -43.91 9.95
C GLU A 220 72.36 -44.90 9.18
N VAL A 221 71.72 -44.44 8.09
CA VAL A 221 70.83 -45.27 7.27
C VAL A 221 71.65 -46.17 6.34
N SER A 222 71.71 -47.46 6.67
CA SER A 222 72.24 -48.49 5.77
C SER A 222 71.23 -48.80 4.65
N SER A 223 71.63 -48.61 3.40
CA SER A 223 70.77 -48.84 2.23
C SER A 223 70.58 -50.32 1.91
N THR A 224 69.54 -50.94 2.48
CA THR A 224 69.15 -52.32 2.14
C THR A 224 68.54 -52.38 0.73
N THR A 225 69.19 -53.10 -0.19
CA THR A 225 68.73 -53.25 -1.57
C THR A 225 67.55 -54.23 -1.69
N PHE A 226 66.38 -53.72 -2.04
CA PHE A 226 65.22 -54.53 -2.40
C PHE A 226 65.39 -55.22 -3.77
N THR A 227 64.85 -56.42 -3.90
CA THR A 227 64.79 -57.21 -5.14
C THR A 227 63.36 -57.24 -5.71
N THR A 228 63.19 -57.86 -6.88
CA THR A 228 61.86 -58.16 -7.46
C THR A 228 61.13 -59.31 -6.78
N ASN A 229 61.83 -60.10 -5.95
CA ASN A 229 61.26 -61.24 -5.23
C ASN A 229 60.61 -60.83 -3.89
N ASP A 230 61.05 -59.74 -3.27
CA ASP A 230 60.55 -59.31 -1.95
C ASP A 230 59.11 -58.82 -2.03
N LYS A 231 58.16 -59.63 -1.53
CA LYS A 231 56.71 -59.33 -1.58
C LYS A 231 56.20 -58.54 -0.38
N PHE A 232 57.06 -58.26 0.58
CA PHE A 232 56.73 -57.46 1.76
C PHE A 232 57.88 -56.52 2.13
N PHE A 233 57.54 -55.42 2.78
CA PHE A 233 58.50 -54.57 3.48
C PHE A 233 58.05 -54.34 4.93
N GLU A 234 59.01 -54.05 5.80
CA GLU A 234 58.76 -53.53 7.15
C GLU A 234 59.17 -52.06 7.18
N ALA A 235 58.32 -51.19 7.75
CA ALA A 235 58.63 -49.76 7.85
C ALA A 235 59.54 -49.50 9.07
N THR A 236 60.71 -48.90 8.85
CA THR A 236 61.66 -48.59 9.93
C THR A 236 61.31 -47.28 10.64
N SER A 237 60.58 -46.39 9.98
CA SER A 237 60.00 -45.17 10.56
C SER A 237 58.59 -44.93 10.01
N ARG A 238 57.78 -44.17 10.75
CA ARG A 238 56.43 -43.79 10.33
C ARG A 238 56.52 -42.97 9.03
N THR A 239 55.96 -43.50 7.95
CA THR A 239 56.18 -42.99 6.58
C THR A 239 54.85 -42.72 5.89
N ALA A 240 54.75 -41.57 5.21
CA ALA A 240 53.53 -41.21 4.50
C ALA A 240 53.26 -42.13 3.29
N ILE A 241 51.98 -42.47 3.11
CA ILE A 241 51.43 -43.05 1.88
C ILE A 241 51.04 -41.88 0.98
N TYR A 242 51.47 -41.93 -0.29
CA TYR A 242 51.11 -40.97 -1.32
C TYR A 242 50.20 -41.62 -2.35
N GLU A 243 49.28 -40.86 -2.95
CA GLU A 243 48.44 -41.28 -4.08
C GLU A 243 48.68 -40.31 -5.24
N LYS A 244 48.79 -40.83 -6.47
CA LYS A 244 49.05 -40.00 -7.65
C LYS A 244 47.74 -39.41 -8.19
N LYS A 245 47.59 -38.09 -8.11
CA LYS A 245 46.42 -37.33 -8.57
C LYS A 245 46.87 -36.23 -9.53
N ASP A 246 46.29 -36.22 -10.73
CA ASP A 246 46.57 -35.26 -11.80
C ASP A 246 48.08 -35.04 -12.06
N GLY A 247 48.85 -36.13 -11.96
CA GLY A 247 50.30 -36.14 -12.14
C GLY A 247 51.12 -35.97 -10.85
N LYS A 248 50.62 -35.25 -9.84
CA LYS A 248 51.32 -34.98 -8.57
C LYS A 248 51.09 -36.07 -7.52
N LEU A 249 52.00 -36.20 -6.54
CA LEU A 249 51.89 -37.13 -5.41
C LEU A 249 51.26 -36.42 -4.19
N VAL A 250 50.05 -36.82 -3.80
CA VAL A 250 49.32 -36.25 -2.67
C VAL A 250 49.46 -37.16 -1.45
N ARG A 251 49.81 -36.61 -0.27
CA ARG A 251 49.84 -37.36 1.00
C ARG A 251 48.42 -37.77 1.42
N VAL A 252 48.16 -39.07 1.51
CA VAL A 252 46.81 -39.62 1.76
C VAL A 252 46.68 -40.41 3.07
N GLY A 253 47.80 -40.83 3.66
CA GLY A 253 47.84 -41.60 4.89
C GLY A 253 49.26 -41.85 5.36
N ALA A 254 49.43 -42.83 6.24
CA ALA A 254 50.74 -43.31 6.69
C ALA A 254 50.76 -44.82 6.93
N VAL A 255 51.96 -45.38 6.77
CA VAL A 255 52.40 -46.65 7.38
C VAL A 255 53.21 -46.36 8.64
N ASP A 256 53.18 -47.28 9.60
CA ASP A 256 53.65 -47.11 10.96
C ASP A 256 54.92 -47.96 11.21
N ALA A 257 55.81 -47.50 12.08
CA ALA A 257 57.10 -48.17 12.31
C ALA A 257 56.95 -49.56 12.96
N GLY A 258 57.79 -50.52 12.57
CA GLY A 258 57.78 -51.91 13.07
C GLY A 258 56.61 -52.75 12.55
N GLN A 259 55.89 -52.27 11.52
CA GLN A 259 54.79 -52.99 10.88
C GLN A 259 55.19 -53.47 9.48
N GLN A 260 54.65 -54.63 9.11
CA GLN A 260 54.89 -55.29 7.83
C GLN A 260 53.72 -55.07 6.85
N TYR A 261 54.04 -54.90 5.57
CA TYR A 261 53.07 -54.54 4.52
C TYR A 261 53.27 -55.34 3.24
N PRO A 262 52.19 -55.81 2.59
CA PRO A 262 52.24 -56.33 1.23
C PRO A 262 52.73 -55.28 0.21
N ARG A 263 53.66 -55.68 -0.64
CA ARG A 263 54.17 -54.90 -1.78
C ARG A 263 53.61 -55.52 -3.07
N ILE A 264 52.84 -54.75 -3.83
CA ILE A 264 52.30 -55.19 -5.14
C ILE A 264 53.20 -54.82 -6.31
N GLY A 265 54.17 -53.93 -6.11
CA GLY A 265 55.20 -53.56 -7.09
C GLY A 265 56.18 -52.52 -6.55
N ASP A 266 56.93 -51.87 -7.43
CA ASP A 266 57.76 -50.70 -7.10
C ASP A 266 58.02 -49.83 -8.35
N THR A 267 58.43 -48.59 -8.14
CA THR A 267 58.90 -47.69 -9.21
C THR A 267 59.88 -46.66 -8.63
N GLY A 268 61.07 -46.52 -9.21
CA GLY A 268 62.15 -45.68 -8.66
C GLY A 268 62.40 -45.97 -7.17
N ASP A 269 62.39 -44.92 -6.35
CA ASP A 269 62.54 -45.00 -4.88
C ASP A 269 61.25 -45.35 -4.12
N TRP A 270 60.19 -45.81 -4.79
CA TRP A 270 58.88 -46.05 -4.19
C TRP A 270 58.47 -47.52 -4.22
N HIS A 271 58.01 -48.05 -3.09
CA HIS A 271 57.16 -49.24 -3.05
C HIS A 271 55.76 -48.89 -3.54
N VAL A 272 55.14 -49.81 -4.26
CA VAL A 272 53.75 -49.71 -4.70
C VAL A 272 52.89 -50.65 -3.86
N ILE A 273 51.83 -50.10 -3.25
CA ILE A 273 50.89 -50.79 -2.34
C ILE A 273 49.44 -50.59 -2.80
N LYS A 274 48.53 -51.44 -2.33
CA LYS A 274 47.08 -51.24 -2.49
C LYS A 274 46.60 -50.12 -1.54
N PHE A 275 45.74 -49.22 -2.00
CA PHE A 275 45.17 -48.18 -1.16
C PHE A 275 43.69 -47.96 -1.52
N GLY A 276 42.78 -48.56 -0.75
CA GLY A 276 41.35 -48.56 -1.09
C GLY A 276 41.10 -49.21 -2.46
N ASN A 277 40.58 -48.43 -3.41
CA ASN A 277 40.33 -48.83 -4.80
C ASN A 277 41.47 -48.41 -5.76
N THR A 278 42.52 -47.79 -5.26
CA THR A 278 43.62 -47.21 -6.03
C THR A 278 44.98 -47.70 -5.51
N THR A 279 46.05 -47.01 -5.91
CA THR A 279 47.43 -47.42 -5.72
C THR A 279 48.17 -46.38 -4.88
N GLY A 280 48.74 -46.82 -3.76
CA GLY A 280 49.56 -46.02 -2.86
C GLY A 280 51.06 -46.19 -3.11
N PHE A 281 51.83 -45.17 -2.77
CA PHE A 281 53.29 -45.12 -2.90
C PHE A 281 53.95 -44.82 -1.54
N VAL A 282 55.00 -45.55 -1.18
CA VAL A 282 55.75 -45.40 0.09
C VAL A 282 57.25 -45.41 -0.21
N LYS A 283 58.04 -44.44 0.30
CA LYS A 283 59.49 -44.36 -0.03
C LYS A 283 60.27 -45.55 0.55
N LYS A 284 61.08 -46.20 -0.28
CA LYS A 284 61.95 -47.35 0.03
C LYS A 284 62.96 -47.05 1.15
N VAL A 285 63.49 -45.82 1.23
CA VAL A 285 64.53 -45.41 2.18
C VAL A 285 64.13 -45.54 3.66
N TYR A 286 62.83 -45.60 3.96
CA TYR A 286 62.30 -45.76 5.32
C TYR A 286 61.77 -47.18 5.59
N THR A 287 62.30 -48.17 4.87
CA THR A 287 61.80 -49.56 4.90
C THR A 287 62.92 -50.58 4.69
N ILE A 288 62.71 -51.80 5.17
CA ILE A 288 63.59 -52.96 4.94
C ILE A 288 62.80 -54.15 4.35
N PRO A 289 63.45 -55.08 3.63
CA PRO A 289 62.81 -56.31 3.16
C PRO A 289 62.23 -57.15 4.31
N SER A 290 61.08 -57.80 4.07
CA SER A 290 60.39 -58.62 5.06
C SER A 290 59.84 -59.92 4.45
N ASP A 291 59.64 -60.94 5.27
CA ASP A 291 58.98 -62.20 4.87
C ASP A 291 57.45 -62.20 5.09
N GLY A 292 56.91 -61.12 5.66
CA GLY A 292 55.47 -60.92 5.87
C GLY A 292 54.81 -61.78 6.94
N LYS A 293 55.55 -62.62 7.68
CA LYS A 293 54.96 -63.59 8.63
C LYS A 293 54.23 -62.95 9.82
N ALA A 294 54.46 -61.67 10.11
CA ALA A 294 53.71 -60.96 11.15
C ALA A 294 52.29 -60.53 10.71
N ILE A 295 51.98 -60.58 9.41
CA ILE A 295 50.72 -60.10 8.85
C ILE A 295 49.61 -61.15 9.04
N GLN A 296 48.87 -61.04 10.14
CA GLN A 296 47.72 -61.90 10.44
C GLN A 296 46.41 -61.42 9.79
N ASN A 297 46.26 -60.11 9.53
CA ASN A 297 45.06 -59.47 9.01
C ASN A 297 45.08 -59.25 7.48
N ALA A 298 45.79 -60.07 6.70
CA ALA A 298 45.83 -59.92 5.24
C ALA A 298 44.43 -60.01 4.60
N ASN A 299 44.07 -59.06 3.72
CA ASN A 299 42.79 -59.09 3.03
C ASN A 299 42.83 -60.00 1.81
N THR A 300 42.32 -61.23 1.97
CA THR A 300 42.24 -62.25 0.92
C THR A 300 40.83 -62.46 0.36
N PHE A 301 39.81 -61.78 0.89
CA PHE A 301 38.40 -62.10 0.63
C PHE A 301 37.49 -60.89 0.39
N TYR A 302 37.74 -59.76 1.05
CA TYR A 302 36.79 -58.65 1.07
C TYR A 302 37.05 -57.62 -0.03
N ALA A 303 36.06 -57.43 -0.90
CA ALA A 303 36.00 -56.29 -1.81
C ALA A 303 35.54 -55.02 -1.08
N ASN A 304 35.94 -53.86 -1.61
CA ASN A 304 35.43 -52.57 -1.13
C ASN A 304 34.00 -52.32 -1.63
N SER A 305 33.20 -51.64 -0.82
CA SER A 305 31.85 -51.19 -1.17
C SER A 305 31.87 -49.90 -2.02
N LYS A 306 30.67 -49.43 -2.40
CA LYS A 306 30.47 -48.11 -3.01
C LYS A 306 30.36 -46.97 -1.99
N VAL A 307 30.39 -47.26 -0.69
CA VAL A 307 30.33 -46.24 0.37
C VAL A 307 31.71 -45.63 0.54
N ILE A 308 31.78 -44.33 0.29
CA ILE A 308 32.97 -43.49 0.52
C ILE A 308 32.80 -42.79 1.87
N ILE A 309 33.91 -42.65 2.59
CA ILE A 309 34.05 -41.84 3.80
C ILE A 309 35.08 -40.75 3.58
N SER A 310 35.10 -39.75 4.47
CA SER A 310 36.15 -38.74 4.57
C SER A 310 36.49 -38.50 6.06
N PRO A 311 37.74 -38.75 6.51
CA PRO A 311 38.14 -38.56 7.91
C PRO A 311 38.02 -37.10 8.38
N LYS A 312 37.46 -36.92 9.58
CA LYS A 312 37.28 -35.59 10.20
C LYS A 312 38.60 -34.97 10.65
N LEU A 313 39.58 -35.82 10.95
CA LEU A 313 40.98 -35.52 11.32
C LEU A 313 41.87 -36.61 10.70
N ASN A 314 43.18 -36.57 10.95
CA ASN A 314 44.04 -37.75 10.72
C ASN A 314 43.63 -38.85 11.71
N ILE A 315 43.25 -40.03 11.20
CA ILE A 315 42.73 -41.15 12.02
C ILE A 315 43.63 -42.38 11.96
N ALA A 316 43.82 -42.99 13.12
CA ALA A 316 44.49 -44.27 13.29
C ALA A 316 43.65 -45.41 12.68
N VAL A 317 44.31 -46.36 12.03
CA VAL A 317 43.72 -47.60 11.50
C VAL A 317 44.25 -48.78 12.31
N TYR A 318 43.34 -49.55 12.89
CA TYR A 318 43.66 -50.60 13.85
C TYR A 318 43.56 -52.00 13.25
N ASP A 319 44.53 -52.84 13.59
CA ASP A 319 44.52 -54.30 13.46
C ASP A 319 44.05 -54.88 14.80
N THR A 320 43.18 -55.88 14.75
CA THR A 320 42.61 -56.55 15.94
C THR A 320 42.86 -58.06 15.94
N SER A 321 43.56 -58.60 14.93
CA SER A 321 43.82 -60.04 14.75
C SER A 321 44.58 -60.67 15.93
N SER A 322 45.45 -59.88 16.58
CA SER A 322 46.23 -60.30 17.76
C SER A 322 45.41 -60.47 19.05
N GLY A 323 44.13 -60.11 19.05
CA GLY A 323 43.30 -59.96 20.25
C GLY A 323 43.49 -58.62 20.98
N VAL A 324 44.48 -57.81 20.58
CA VAL A 324 44.69 -56.43 21.03
C VAL A 324 44.55 -55.48 19.83
N SER A 325 44.00 -54.29 20.07
CA SER A 325 43.88 -53.25 19.05
C SER A 325 45.23 -52.54 18.85
N VAL A 326 45.91 -52.85 17.74
CA VAL A 326 47.23 -52.32 17.40
C VAL A 326 47.10 -51.39 16.19
N GLN A 327 47.53 -50.14 16.32
CA GLN A 327 47.58 -49.23 15.17
C GLN A 327 48.64 -49.72 14.18
N TYR A 328 48.28 -49.85 12.91
CA TYR A 328 49.21 -50.24 11.85
C TYR A 328 49.20 -49.32 10.63
N ALA A 329 48.30 -48.34 10.56
CA ALA A 329 48.30 -47.32 9.51
C ALA A 329 47.55 -46.07 9.98
N SER A 330 47.45 -45.06 9.12
CA SER A 330 46.52 -43.95 9.30
C SER A 330 45.96 -43.45 7.97
N LEU A 331 44.73 -42.94 7.99
CA LEU A 331 44.15 -42.16 6.90
C LEU A 331 44.19 -40.68 7.27
N TYR A 332 44.46 -39.80 6.30
CA TYR A 332 44.55 -38.36 6.55
C TYR A 332 43.22 -37.62 6.38
N GLN A 333 43.13 -36.45 7.02
CA GLN A 333 41.93 -35.62 7.05
C GLN A 333 41.44 -35.27 5.64
N GLY A 334 40.13 -35.33 5.42
CA GLY A 334 39.51 -34.97 4.14
C GLY A 334 39.63 -36.01 3.02
N ILE A 335 40.58 -36.95 3.11
CA ILE A 335 40.83 -37.95 2.07
C ILE A 335 39.61 -38.87 1.88
N GLN A 336 39.06 -38.89 0.67
CA GLN A 336 37.98 -39.82 0.33
C GLN A 336 38.51 -41.25 0.27
N TYR A 337 37.90 -42.15 1.04
CA TYR A 337 38.31 -43.55 1.14
C TYR A 337 37.09 -44.49 1.04
N PRO A 338 37.17 -45.63 0.33
CA PRO A 338 36.10 -46.61 0.34
C PRO A 338 36.15 -47.48 1.60
N ILE A 339 34.99 -47.86 2.12
CA ILE A 339 34.90 -48.88 3.18
C ILE A 339 34.55 -50.25 2.59
N ILE A 340 34.98 -51.33 3.27
CA ILE A 340 34.48 -52.70 3.00
C ILE A 340 33.04 -52.81 3.51
N SER A 341 32.83 -52.51 4.79
CA SER A 341 31.54 -52.69 5.46
C SER A 341 31.42 -51.82 6.71
N ASP A 342 30.24 -51.27 6.91
CA ASP A 342 29.76 -50.83 8.22
C ASP A 342 29.50 -52.06 9.12
N ILE A 343 29.93 -51.98 10.39
CA ILE A 343 29.67 -52.99 11.43
C ILE A 343 29.25 -52.33 12.77
N GLY A 344 28.63 -51.14 12.72
CA GLY A 344 28.21 -50.35 13.89
C GLY A 344 29.19 -49.20 14.18
N ASP A 345 29.57 -49.02 15.44
CA ASP A 345 30.53 -47.97 15.87
C ASP A 345 31.87 -47.97 15.11
N TRP A 346 32.17 -49.07 14.39
CA TRP A 346 33.37 -49.29 13.60
C TRP A 346 33.05 -49.56 12.13
N LEU A 347 33.88 -49.02 11.25
CA LEU A 347 33.90 -49.30 9.82
C LEU A 347 35.12 -50.15 9.49
N ARG A 348 34.93 -51.20 8.68
CA ARG A 348 35.98 -52.07 8.18
C ARG A 348 36.52 -51.51 6.85
N ILE A 349 37.84 -51.45 6.71
CA ILE A 349 38.54 -50.92 5.53
C ILE A 349 39.70 -51.84 5.10
N ASP A 350 40.19 -51.68 3.86
CA ASP A 350 41.44 -52.26 3.38
C ASP A 350 42.50 -51.16 3.27
N VAL A 351 43.63 -51.30 3.97
CA VAL A 351 44.81 -50.44 3.80
C VAL A 351 46.03 -51.32 3.53
N ALA A 352 46.77 -51.04 2.45
CA ALA A 352 47.94 -51.83 2.03
C ALA A 352 47.66 -53.32 1.73
N GLY A 353 46.40 -53.75 1.57
CA GLY A 353 46.05 -55.18 1.48
C GLY A 353 45.90 -55.85 2.85
N ARG A 354 45.73 -55.08 3.93
CA ARG A 354 45.44 -55.52 5.30
C ARG A 354 44.06 -55.01 5.73
N ILE A 355 43.32 -55.81 6.50
CA ILE A 355 42.02 -55.43 7.08
C ILE A 355 42.25 -54.50 8.27
N GLY A 356 41.73 -53.28 8.19
CA GLY A 356 41.75 -52.30 9.27
C GLY A 356 40.37 -51.92 9.77
N TYR A 357 40.34 -51.39 10.99
CA TYR A 357 39.15 -50.84 11.63
C TYR A 357 39.37 -49.38 12.02
N ILE A 358 38.35 -48.56 11.79
CA ILE A 358 38.26 -47.14 12.16
C ILE A 358 36.88 -46.87 12.76
N ARG A 359 36.71 -45.82 13.58
CA ARG A 359 35.39 -45.53 14.19
C ARG A 359 34.52 -44.68 13.26
N GLU A 360 33.25 -45.03 13.12
CA GLU A 360 32.28 -44.30 12.28
C GLU A 360 32.19 -42.82 12.69
N LYS A 361 32.12 -42.56 14.00
CA LYS A 361 32.07 -41.20 14.55
C LYS A 361 33.27 -40.31 14.19
N ASP A 362 34.41 -40.87 13.79
CA ASP A 362 35.63 -40.13 13.48
C ASP A 362 35.72 -39.77 11.96
N VAL A 363 34.72 -40.17 11.15
CA VAL A 363 34.61 -39.87 9.71
C VAL A 363 33.29 -39.15 9.36
N THR A 364 33.17 -38.70 8.11
CA THR A 364 31.91 -38.25 7.49
C THR A 364 31.59 -39.10 6.26
N ILE A 365 30.30 -39.27 5.95
CA ILE A 365 29.83 -39.91 4.71
C ILE A 365 29.30 -38.78 3.80
N PRO A 366 30.00 -38.41 2.71
CA PRO A 366 29.57 -37.33 1.82
C PRO A 366 28.35 -37.73 0.98
N PHE A 367 27.42 -36.79 0.79
CA PHE A 367 26.27 -36.98 -0.10
C PHE A 367 26.68 -37.00 -1.57
N THR A 368 26.13 -37.94 -2.33
CA THR A 368 26.30 -38.04 -3.77
C THR A 368 25.15 -37.36 -4.53
N LEU A 369 25.31 -37.20 -5.86
CA LEU A 369 24.23 -36.78 -6.76
C LEU A 369 23.10 -37.82 -6.90
N ASN A 370 23.33 -39.08 -6.49
CA ASN A 370 22.36 -40.17 -6.61
C ASN A 370 21.48 -40.36 -5.36
N ASP A 371 21.82 -39.74 -4.22
CA ASP A 371 21.15 -40.00 -2.94
C ASP A 371 19.76 -39.33 -2.91
N LYS A 372 18.70 -40.12 -3.01
CA LYS A 372 17.30 -39.63 -3.08
C LYS A 372 16.66 -39.39 -1.71
N PHE A 373 17.36 -39.74 -0.62
CA PHE A 373 16.87 -39.58 0.74
C PHE A 373 18.01 -39.18 1.68
N PHE A 374 17.65 -38.56 2.81
CA PHE A 374 18.55 -38.37 3.95
C PHE A 374 17.86 -38.80 5.24
N GLU A 375 18.66 -39.19 6.23
CA GLU A 375 18.22 -39.33 7.63
C GLU A 375 18.74 -38.14 8.44
N ALA A 376 17.90 -37.52 9.26
CA ALA A 376 18.30 -36.39 10.10
C ALA A 376 18.97 -36.89 11.39
N THR A 377 20.23 -36.54 11.62
CA THR A 377 20.99 -36.96 12.81
C THR A 377 20.66 -36.12 14.05
N THR A 378 20.14 -34.91 13.84
CA THR A 378 19.58 -34.07 14.89
C THR A 378 18.37 -33.29 14.36
N ARG A 379 17.54 -32.76 15.26
CA ARG A 379 16.38 -31.94 14.91
C ARG A 379 16.85 -30.66 14.22
N THR A 380 16.56 -30.52 12.94
CA THR A 380 17.09 -29.44 12.09
C THR A 380 15.97 -28.67 11.39
N ALA A 381 16.14 -27.35 11.28
CA ALA A 381 15.08 -26.45 10.84
C ALA A 381 14.89 -26.50 9.32
N ILE A 382 13.62 -26.45 8.89
CA ILE A 382 13.22 -26.22 7.50
C ILE A 382 13.15 -24.70 7.29
N TYR A 383 13.84 -24.21 6.27
CA TYR A 383 13.78 -22.82 5.83
C TYR A 383 13.04 -22.71 4.50
N GLU A 384 12.35 -21.60 4.28
CA GLU A 384 11.72 -21.24 3.00
C GLU A 384 12.27 -19.88 2.55
N LYS A 385 12.55 -19.73 1.25
CA LYS A 385 13.11 -18.48 0.70
C LYS A 385 12.00 -17.52 0.28
N LYS A 386 11.82 -16.42 1.01
CA LYS A 386 10.85 -15.34 0.73
C LYS A 386 11.60 -14.02 0.55
N ASP A 387 11.36 -13.34 -0.55
CA ASP A 387 11.96 -12.04 -0.90
C ASP A 387 13.50 -12.01 -0.74
N GLY A 388 14.15 -13.13 -1.09
CA GLY A 388 15.60 -13.33 -0.97
C GLY A 388 16.05 -13.92 0.37
N VAL A 389 15.29 -13.76 1.45
CA VAL A 389 15.63 -14.15 2.82
C VAL A 389 15.18 -15.58 3.14
N LEU A 390 15.99 -16.33 3.90
CA LEU A 390 15.61 -17.65 4.43
C LEU A 390 14.87 -17.52 5.76
N ILE A 391 13.58 -17.83 5.77
CA ILE A 391 12.71 -17.77 6.96
C ILE A 391 12.52 -19.19 7.51
N ARG A 392 12.61 -19.37 8.84
CA ARG A 392 12.32 -20.66 9.51
C ARG A 392 10.82 -20.91 9.51
N VAL A 393 10.40 -22.00 8.89
CA VAL A 393 8.98 -22.36 8.67
C VAL A 393 8.56 -23.67 9.34
N GLY A 394 9.54 -24.48 9.76
CA GLY A 394 9.29 -25.76 10.41
C GLY A 394 10.58 -26.46 10.84
N ALA A 395 10.49 -27.75 11.11
CA ALA A 395 11.62 -28.62 11.38
C ALA A 395 11.38 -30.05 10.86
N VAL A 396 12.49 -30.74 10.60
CA VAL A 396 12.57 -32.20 10.54
C VAL A 396 13.19 -32.74 11.84
N ASP A 397 12.84 -33.96 12.20
CA ASP A 397 13.07 -34.56 13.51
C ASP A 397 14.17 -35.64 13.43
N ALA A 398 14.90 -35.85 14.53
CA ALA A 398 16.04 -36.78 14.56
C ALA A 398 15.61 -38.25 14.37
N GLY A 399 16.45 -39.06 13.71
CA GLY A 399 16.21 -40.49 13.43
C GLY A 399 15.13 -40.76 12.38
N GLN A 400 14.64 -39.71 11.70
CA GLN A 400 13.63 -39.80 10.66
C GLN A 400 14.25 -39.63 9.27
N GLN A 401 13.70 -40.35 8.29
CA GLN A 401 14.11 -40.31 6.90
C GLN A 401 13.19 -39.42 6.05
N TYR A 402 13.75 -38.76 5.03
CA TYR A 402 13.05 -37.79 4.19
C TYR A 402 13.45 -37.90 2.71
N PRO A 403 12.51 -37.76 1.77
CA PRO A 403 12.80 -37.52 0.36
C PRO A 403 13.61 -36.23 0.15
N ARG A 404 14.71 -36.35 -0.61
CA ARG A 404 15.51 -35.24 -1.15
C ARG A 404 15.11 -35.00 -2.60
N ILE A 405 14.78 -33.76 -2.97
CA ILE A 405 14.48 -33.39 -4.37
C ILE A 405 15.67 -32.73 -5.08
N GLY A 406 16.76 -32.45 -4.36
CA GLY A 406 18.00 -31.88 -4.86
C GLY A 406 18.84 -31.29 -3.73
N ASP A 407 19.75 -30.38 -4.07
CA ASP A 407 20.54 -29.61 -3.10
C ASP A 407 21.08 -28.30 -3.70
N THR A 408 21.66 -27.44 -2.87
CA THR A 408 22.41 -26.24 -3.27
C THR A 408 23.40 -25.89 -2.15
N GLY A 409 24.71 -26.03 -2.40
CA GLY A 409 25.74 -25.80 -1.38
C GLY A 409 25.54 -26.70 -0.15
N ASP A 410 25.51 -26.12 1.05
CA ASP A 410 25.29 -26.83 2.32
C ASP A 410 23.84 -27.33 2.55
N TRP A 411 22.91 -27.13 1.60
CA TRP A 411 21.48 -27.34 1.82
C TRP A 411 20.90 -28.42 0.93
N HIS A 412 20.23 -29.41 1.52
CA HIS A 412 19.24 -30.22 0.80
C HIS A 412 18.04 -29.37 0.42
N THR A 413 17.45 -29.65 -0.75
CA THR A 413 16.09 -29.18 -1.07
C THR A 413 15.07 -30.30 -0.87
N ILE A 414 13.93 -29.93 -0.28
CA ILE A 414 12.79 -30.81 0.02
C ILE A 414 11.48 -30.17 -0.45
N LYS A 415 10.43 -30.98 -0.66
CA LYS A 415 9.08 -30.47 -0.90
C LYS A 415 8.49 -29.94 0.41
N PHE A 416 7.96 -28.72 0.43
CA PHE A 416 7.34 -28.14 1.63
C PHE A 416 6.02 -27.47 1.25
N GLY A 417 4.89 -28.17 1.45
CA GLY A 417 3.60 -27.71 0.95
C GLY A 417 3.61 -27.54 -0.57
N ASN A 418 3.48 -26.29 -1.03
CA ASN A 418 3.50 -25.90 -2.45
C ASN A 418 4.86 -25.30 -2.90
N THR A 419 5.87 -25.26 -2.03
CA THR A 419 7.16 -24.61 -2.27
C THR A 419 8.35 -25.53 -1.95
N ILE A 420 9.57 -24.99 -2.06
CA ILE A 420 10.81 -25.70 -1.74
C ILE A 420 11.27 -25.31 -0.33
N GLY A 421 11.42 -26.31 0.53
CA GLY A 421 12.10 -26.18 1.82
C GLY A 421 13.59 -26.48 1.71
N TYR A 422 14.39 -25.86 2.56
CA TYR A 422 15.84 -26.03 2.65
C TYR A 422 16.24 -26.57 4.02
N VAL A 423 17.09 -27.59 4.06
CA VAL A 423 17.59 -28.25 5.29
C VAL A 423 19.11 -28.43 5.22
N LYS A 424 19.87 -28.10 6.27
CA LYS A 424 21.34 -28.19 6.26
C LYS A 424 21.85 -29.64 6.22
N LYS A 425 22.75 -29.95 5.27
CA LYS A 425 23.44 -31.24 5.08
C LYS A 425 24.20 -31.71 6.32
N VAL A 426 24.85 -30.80 7.06
CA VAL A 426 25.70 -31.12 8.23
C VAL A 426 24.93 -31.78 9.41
N PHE A 427 23.59 -31.73 9.38
CA PHE A 427 22.72 -32.34 10.40
C PHE A 427 22.00 -33.60 9.86
N THR A 428 22.56 -34.23 8.83
CA THR A 428 21.96 -35.35 8.10
C THR A 428 23.02 -36.32 7.57
N ILE A 429 22.61 -37.55 7.25
CA ILE A 429 23.43 -38.56 6.54
C ILE A 429 22.65 -39.15 5.35
N PRO A 430 23.33 -39.71 4.32
CA PRO A 430 22.67 -40.44 3.24
C PRO A 430 21.75 -41.56 3.74
N SER A 431 20.69 -41.85 2.99
CA SER A 431 19.69 -42.85 3.38
C SER A 431 19.11 -43.58 2.16
N ASP A 432 18.66 -44.82 2.37
CA ASP A 432 17.93 -45.62 1.38
C ASP A 432 16.41 -45.36 1.37
N GLY A 433 15.90 -44.58 2.32
CA GLY A 433 14.48 -44.24 2.46
C GLY A 433 13.57 -45.37 2.96
N LYS A 434 14.08 -46.56 3.29
CA LYS A 434 13.24 -47.74 3.65
C LYS A 434 12.37 -47.56 4.90
N LYS A 435 12.69 -46.60 5.78
CA LYS A 435 11.86 -46.28 6.97
C LYS A 435 10.61 -45.47 6.60
N ILE A 436 10.53 -44.89 5.39
CA ILE A 436 9.46 -43.96 4.98
C ILE A 436 8.21 -44.72 4.50
N LYS A 437 7.28 -44.97 5.41
CA LYS A 437 5.99 -45.64 5.11
C LYS A 437 4.89 -44.69 4.64
N ASN A 438 5.01 -43.39 4.90
CA ASN A 438 4.00 -42.36 4.61
C ASN A 438 4.39 -41.41 3.45
N ALA A 439 5.21 -41.85 2.48
CA ALA A 439 5.61 -41.03 1.34
C ALA A 439 4.38 -40.54 0.54
N ASN A 440 4.32 -39.25 0.19
CA ASN A 440 3.21 -38.71 -0.61
C ASN A 440 3.45 -38.89 -2.11
N THR A 441 2.77 -39.88 -2.70
CA THR A 441 2.79 -40.16 -4.14
C THR A 441 1.46 -39.88 -4.85
N VAL A 442 0.41 -39.45 -4.13
CA VAL A 442 -0.98 -39.41 -4.63
C VAL A 442 -1.69 -38.08 -4.38
N TYR A 443 -1.42 -37.41 -3.26
CA TYR A 443 -2.25 -36.28 -2.81
C TYR A 443 -1.64 -34.93 -3.22
N SER A 444 -2.45 -34.11 -3.88
CA SER A 444 -2.18 -32.68 -4.07
C SER A 444 -2.70 -31.87 -2.89
N ASN A 445 -2.08 -30.73 -2.60
CA ASN A 445 -2.60 -29.78 -1.63
C ASN A 445 -3.84 -29.07 -2.16
N SER A 446 -4.72 -28.66 -1.24
CA SER A 446 -5.88 -27.81 -1.55
C SER A 446 -5.50 -26.33 -1.59
N ASN A 447 -6.47 -25.49 -1.97
CA ASN A 447 -6.36 -24.03 -1.88
C ASN A 447 -6.51 -23.51 -0.42
N VAL A 448 -6.86 -24.38 0.54
CA VAL A 448 -6.98 -23.98 1.96
C VAL A 448 -5.60 -24.00 2.60
N SER A 449 -5.23 -22.88 3.22
CA SER A 449 -4.05 -22.78 4.08
C SER A 449 -4.44 -22.54 5.53
N ILE A 450 -3.57 -22.95 6.44
CA ILE A 450 -3.70 -22.74 7.88
C ILE A 450 -2.52 -21.95 8.43
N LEU A 451 -2.69 -21.38 9.62
CA LEU A 451 -1.66 -20.71 10.41
C LEU A 451 -1.52 -21.46 11.74
N PRO A 452 -0.35 -22.03 12.08
CA PRO A 452 -0.11 -22.61 13.39
C PRO A 452 -0.21 -21.55 14.49
N LYS A 453 -0.98 -21.86 15.56
CA LYS A 453 -1.14 -20.97 16.73
C LYS A 453 0.08 -20.92 17.64
N LEU A 454 0.94 -21.93 17.52
CA LEU A 454 2.22 -22.14 18.18
C LEU A 454 3.08 -23.00 17.22
N ASN A 455 4.30 -23.35 17.59
CA ASN A 455 5.03 -24.43 16.92
C ASN A 455 4.33 -25.78 17.17
N ILE A 456 3.81 -26.43 16.12
CA ILE A 456 3.02 -27.66 16.20
C ILE A 456 3.76 -28.87 15.64
N ALA A 457 3.58 -30.01 16.30
CA ALA A 457 4.04 -31.31 15.84
C ALA A 457 3.22 -31.83 14.65
N VAL A 458 3.88 -32.54 13.73
CA VAL A 458 3.26 -33.23 12.60
C VAL A 458 3.49 -34.73 12.77
N TYR A 459 2.39 -35.50 12.76
CA TYR A 459 2.41 -36.92 13.10
C TYR A 459 2.27 -37.83 11.87
N ASP A 460 3.04 -38.91 11.87
CA ASP A 460 2.93 -40.08 11.00
C ASP A 460 2.18 -41.16 11.79
N THR A 461 1.16 -41.76 11.17
CA THR A 461 0.33 -42.83 11.76
C THR A 461 0.46 -44.16 11.01
N SER A 462 1.31 -44.22 9.98
CA SER A 462 1.48 -45.39 9.09
C SER A 462 2.10 -46.63 9.78
N SER A 463 2.62 -46.46 10.99
CA SER A 463 3.11 -47.55 11.84
C SER A 463 2.02 -48.20 12.71
N GLY A 464 0.81 -47.62 12.76
CA GLY A 464 -0.21 -47.93 13.77
C GLY A 464 -0.05 -47.13 15.08
N VAL A 465 1.06 -46.42 15.26
CA VAL A 465 1.34 -45.53 16.40
C VAL A 465 1.57 -44.10 15.88
N SER A 466 1.12 -43.10 16.62
CA SER A 466 1.27 -41.68 16.26
C SER A 466 2.69 -41.18 16.58
N VAL A 467 3.59 -41.23 15.58
CA VAL A 467 5.00 -40.83 15.70
C VAL A 467 5.19 -39.42 15.14
N GLN A 468 5.77 -38.51 15.91
CA GLN A 468 6.15 -37.19 15.39
C GLN A 468 7.30 -37.34 14.39
N PHE A 469 7.17 -36.74 13.20
CA PHE A 469 8.24 -36.75 12.20
C PHE A 469 8.59 -35.37 11.63
N ALA A 470 7.85 -34.32 11.97
CA ALA A 470 8.18 -32.95 11.58
C ALA A 470 7.49 -31.95 12.52
N SER A 471 7.70 -30.66 12.28
CA SER A 471 6.92 -29.59 12.89
C SER A 471 6.69 -28.43 11.93
N LEU A 472 5.56 -27.74 12.08
CA LEU A 472 5.27 -26.46 11.44
C LEU A 472 5.39 -25.34 12.48
N TYR A 473 5.99 -24.22 12.11
CA TYR A 473 6.25 -23.12 13.05
C TYR A 473 5.16 -22.04 13.06
N GLU A 474 5.01 -21.39 14.21
CA GLU A 474 4.01 -20.35 14.45
C GLU A 474 4.04 -19.25 13.38
N GLY A 475 2.86 -18.70 13.05
CA GLY A 475 2.72 -17.55 12.16
C GLY A 475 3.06 -17.79 10.69
N ASN A 476 3.49 -18.99 10.30
CA ASN A 476 3.80 -19.35 8.91
C ASN A 476 2.60 -20.05 8.26
N ALA A 477 2.12 -19.50 7.14
CA ALA A 477 0.98 -20.08 6.41
C ALA A 477 1.38 -21.39 5.72
N TYR A 478 0.57 -22.44 5.89
CA TYR A 478 0.82 -23.77 5.33
C TYR A 478 -0.41 -24.36 4.64
N PRO A 479 -0.31 -24.90 3.41
CA PRO A 479 -1.44 -25.51 2.73
C PRO A 479 -1.79 -26.88 3.34
N ILE A 480 -3.08 -27.21 3.39
CA ILE A 480 -3.56 -28.55 3.77
C ILE A 480 -3.99 -29.35 2.55
N ILE A 481 -3.85 -30.68 2.60
CA ILE A 481 -4.42 -31.60 1.61
C ILE A 481 -5.94 -31.60 1.75
N ASN A 482 -6.43 -31.98 2.93
CA ASN A 482 -7.85 -31.97 3.24
C ASN A 482 -8.11 -31.98 4.75
N ASP A 483 -9.32 -31.54 5.09
CA ASP A 483 -9.94 -31.68 6.41
C ASP A 483 -10.47 -33.12 6.57
N ILE A 484 -10.30 -33.71 7.77
CA ILE A 484 -10.88 -35.01 8.16
C ILE A 484 -11.49 -34.98 9.58
N GLY A 485 -11.97 -33.82 10.04
CA GLY A 485 -12.55 -33.60 11.37
C GLY A 485 -11.52 -32.99 12.34
N ASP A 486 -11.35 -33.57 13.53
CA ASP A 486 -10.39 -33.10 14.55
C ASP A 486 -8.93 -32.97 14.04
N TRP A 487 -8.63 -33.59 12.91
CA TRP A 487 -7.32 -33.60 12.25
C TRP A 487 -7.39 -33.05 10.82
N LEU A 488 -6.33 -32.36 10.43
CA LEU A 488 -6.07 -31.90 9.07
C LEU A 488 -4.89 -32.70 8.50
N ARG A 489 -4.98 -33.10 7.23
CA ARG A 489 -3.93 -33.82 6.51
C ARG A 489 -3.02 -32.83 5.77
N VAL A 490 -1.70 -33.03 5.86
CA VAL A 490 -0.66 -32.17 5.26
C VAL A 490 0.40 -33.00 4.53
N ASP A 491 1.10 -32.40 3.57
CA ASP A 491 2.33 -32.93 2.97
C ASP A 491 3.52 -32.12 3.46
N VAL A 492 4.35 -32.71 4.33
CA VAL A 492 5.55 -32.09 4.89
C VAL A 492 6.76 -32.91 4.49
N ALA A 493 7.76 -32.27 3.87
CA ALA A 493 8.97 -32.94 3.36
C ALA A 493 8.70 -34.06 2.32
N GLY A 494 7.54 -34.07 1.64
CA GLY A 494 7.14 -35.17 0.74
C GLY A 494 6.53 -36.39 1.47
N ARG A 495 6.13 -36.22 2.73
CA ARG A 495 5.51 -37.25 3.59
C ARG A 495 4.14 -36.78 4.09
N ILE A 496 3.16 -37.67 4.08
CA ILE A 496 1.80 -37.43 4.60
C ILE A 496 1.83 -37.36 6.12
N GLY A 497 1.43 -36.22 6.67
CA GLY A 497 1.31 -35.99 8.10
C GLY A 497 -0.07 -35.51 8.53
N PHE A 498 -0.29 -35.54 9.84
CA PHE A 498 -1.52 -35.09 10.49
C PHE A 498 -1.22 -34.07 11.58
N ILE A 499 -2.03 -33.01 11.62
CA ILE A 499 -2.05 -31.94 12.65
C ILE A 499 -3.48 -31.75 13.15
N ARG A 500 -3.70 -31.22 14.36
CA ARG A 500 -5.06 -31.03 14.89
C ARG A 500 -5.66 -29.71 14.40
N GLU A 501 -6.93 -29.69 14.00
CA GLU A 501 -7.59 -28.44 13.55
C GLU A 501 -7.58 -27.39 14.67
N ARG A 502 -7.86 -27.80 15.90
CA ARG A 502 -7.90 -26.90 17.07
C ARG A 502 -6.58 -26.15 17.32
N ASP A 503 -5.44 -26.68 16.88
CA ASP A 503 -4.10 -26.12 17.14
C ASP A 503 -3.69 -25.10 16.03
N VAL A 504 -4.57 -24.83 15.05
CA VAL A 504 -4.36 -23.88 13.94
C VAL A 504 -5.52 -22.89 13.74
N THR A 505 -5.37 -21.90 12.87
CA THR A 505 -6.46 -21.09 12.29
C THR A 505 -6.46 -21.18 10.77
N LYS A 506 -7.61 -20.96 10.11
CA LYS A 506 -7.69 -20.92 8.63
C LYS A 506 -7.13 -19.58 8.13
N ALA A 507 -6.10 -19.63 7.28
CA ALA A 507 -5.36 -18.45 6.83
C ALA A 507 -6.03 -17.80 5.62
N PHE A 508 -6.06 -16.46 5.60
CA PHE A 508 -6.56 -15.70 4.45
C PHE A 508 -5.54 -15.64 3.32
N THR A 509 -6.00 -15.89 2.10
CA THR A 509 -5.26 -15.72 0.85
C THR A 509 -5.58 -14.37 0.20
N SER A 510 -4.88 -14.04 -0.88
CA SER A 510 -5.24 -12.95 -1.80
C SER A 510 -6.54 -13.20 -2.59
N ASN A 511 -7.01 -14.45 -2.66
CA ASN A 511 -8.17 -14.85 -3.46
C ASN A 511 -9.50 -14.80 -2.69
N ASP A 512 -9.49 -14.79 -1.35
CA ASP A 512 -10.71 -14.84 -0.53
C ASP A 512 -11.50 -13.52 -0.60
N LYS A 513 -12.62 -13.52 -1.33
CA LYS A 513 -13.48 -12.34 -1.53
C LYS A 513 -14.49 -12.08 -0.42
N HIS A 514 -14.55 -12.93 0.60
CA HIS A 514 -15.44 -12.75 1.76
C HIS A 514 -14.77 -13.23 3.05
N PHE A 515 -15.25 -12.74 4.18
CA PHE A 515 -14.94 -13.26 5.51
C PHE A 515 -16.22 -13.46 6.33
N GLU A 516 -16.14 -14.35 7.31
CA GLU A 516 -17.08 -14.45 8.43
C GLU A 516 -16.46 -13.79 9.66
N ALA A 517 -17.24 -13.05 10.47
CA ALA A 517 -16.77 -12.50 11.74
C ALA A 517 -17.01 -13.51 12.88
N THR A 518 -15.94 -13.95 13.55
CA THR A 518 -16.00 -14.96 14.63
C THR A 518 -16.41 -14.38 15.98
N ILE A 519 -16.38 -13.06 16.10
CA ILE A 519 -16.88 -12.27 17.23
C ILE A 519 -17.29 -10.89 16.71
N ARG A 520 -18.28 -10.23 17.35
CA ARG A 520 -18.67 -8.85 17.01
C ARG A 520 -17.44 -7.93 17.11
N THR A 521 -17.05 -7.31 16.01
CA THR A 521 -15.84 -6.48 15.92
C THR A 521 -16.11 -5.14 15.24
N ALA A 522 -15.42 -4.09 15.68
CA ALA A 522 -15.60 -2.76 15.14
C ALA A 522 -15.09 -2.63 13.69
N ILE A 523 -15.83 -1.85 12.91
CA ILE A 523 -15.40 -1.26 11.64
C ILE A 523 -14.68 0.05 11.98
N TYR A 524 -13.51 0.26 11.37
CA TYR A 524 -12.73 1.49 11.51
C TYR A 524 -12.67 2.24 10.18
N GLU A 525 -12.63 3.56 10.23
CA GLU A 525 -12.42 4.46 9.08
C GLU A 525 -11.15 5.27 9.34
N LYS A 526 -10.38 5.58 8.29
CA LYS A 526 -9.12 6.32 8.43
C LYS A 526 -9.36 7.82 8.20
N LYS A 527 -9.36 8.62 9.27
CA LYS A 527 -9.49 10.09 9.24
C LYS A 527 -8.17 10.71 9.70
N ASP A 528 -7.61 11.60 8.90
CA ASP A 528 -6.36 12.34 9.21
C ASP A 528 -5.20 11.43 9.65
N GLY A 529 -5.11 10.24 9.06
CA GLY A 529 -4.14 9.20 9.40
C GLY A 529 -4.57 8.22 10.50
N ILE A 530 -5.52 8.59 11.35
CA ILE A 530 -5.97 7.87 12.54
C ILE A 530 -7.15 6.93 12.20
N LEU A 531 -7.17 5.73 12.81
CA LEU A 531 -8.30 4.79 12.69
C LEU A 531 -9.37 5.07 13.74
N VAL A 532 -10.49 5.66 13.32
CA VAL A 532 -11.66 5.97 14.16
C VAL A 532 -12.68 4.83 14.05
N LYS A 533 -13.29 4.40 15.16
CA LYS A 533 -14.39 3.41 15.12
C LYS A 533 -15.66 4.05 14.57
N VAL A 534 -16.26 3.45 13.55
CA VAL A 534 -17.44 4.00 12.84
C VAL A 534 -18.67 3.10 12.88
N GLY A 535 -18.49 1.83 13.24
CA GLY A 535 -19.56 0.85 13.31
C GLY A 535 -19.06 -0.50 13.80
N ALA A 536 -19.84 -1.55 13.59
CA ALA A 536 -19.44 -2.93 13.87
C ALA A 536 -20.02 -3.92 12.84
N VAL A 537 -19.29 -5.01 12.64
CA VAL A 537 -19.79 -6.27 12.06
C VAL A 537 -20.10 -7.25 13.20
N ASP A 538 -21.10 -8.09 13.02
CA ASP A 538 -21.65 -9.00 14.03
C ASP A 538 -21.17 -10.45 13.87
N GLN A 539 -21.22 -11.20 14.97
CA GLN A 539 -20.73 -12.59 15.02
C GLN A 539 -21.58 -13.54 14.17
N GLY A 540 -20.92 -14.49 13.49
CA GLY A 540 -21.59 -15.49 12.63
C GLY A 540 -22.20 -14.89 11.34
N GLN A 541 -21.80 -13.66 10.99
CA GLN A 541 -22.23 -12.99 9.77
C GLN A 541 -21.09 -12.90 8.76
N HIS A 542 -21.46 -12.90 7.48
CA HIS A 542 -20.55 -12.93 6.35
C HIS A 542 -20.53 -11.59 5.61
N TYR A 543 -19.38 -11.21 5.06
CA TYR A 543 -19.16 -9.88 4.47
C TYR A 543 -18.27 -9.93 3.23
N PRO A 544 -18.58 -9.14 2.18
CA PRO A 544 -17.64 -8.83 1.10
C PRO A 544 -16.32 -8.23 1.61
N ARG A 545 -15.22 -8.71 1.06
CA ARG A 545 -13.85 -8.17 1.20
C ARG A 545 -13.43 -7.60 -0.16
N ILE A 546 -13.09 -6.32 -0.19
CA ILE A 546 -12.57 -5.65 -1.41
C ILE A 546 -11.03 -5.63 -1.46
N GLY A 547 -10.36 -5.97 -0.36
CA GLY A 547 -8.90 -6.11 -0.28
C GLY A 547 -8.43 -6.38 1.15
N ASP A 548 -7.16 -6.16 1.42
CA ASP A 548 -6.58 -6.21 2.76
C ASP A 548 -5.33 -5.32 2.88
N THR A 549 -4.92 -5.03 4.11
CA THR A 549 -3.63 -4.38 4.39
C THR A 549 -3.13 -4.80 5.78
N GLY A 550 -1.96 -5.46 5.84
CA GLY A 550 -1.40 -6.00 7.08
C GLY A 550 -2.40 -6.88 7.84
N SER A 551 -2.72 -6.50 9.08
CA SER A 551 -3.67 -7.20 9.96
C SER A 551 -5.16 -6.88 9.70
N TRP A 552 -5.50 -6.14 8.64
CA TRP A 552 -6.85 -5.63 8.37
C TRP A 552 -7.42 -6.14 7.04
N HIS A 553 -8.69 -6.51 7.03
CA HIS A 553 -9.53 -6.56 5.83
C HIS A 553 -9.90 -5.14 5.42
N VAL A 554 -10.08 -4.94 4.11
CA VAL A 554 -10.60 -3.71 3.51
C VAL A 554 -12.00 -4.00 2.99
N ILE A 555 -12.98 -3.18 3.39
CA ILE A 555 -14.41 -3.31 3.06
C ILE A 555 -14.98 -1.98 2.54
N LYS A 556 -16.08 -2.03 1.78
CA LYS A 556 -16.87 -0.82 1.46
C LYS A 556 -17.65 -0.37 2.69
N PHE A 557 -17.68 0.93 3.00
CA PHE A 557 -18.48 1.45 4.11
C PHE A 557 -19.07 2.82 3.72
N GLY A 558 -20.36 2.88 3.40
CA GLY A 558 -20.96 4.10 2.85
C GLY A 558 -20.26 4.52 1.54
N ASN A 559 -19.75 5.75 1.48
CA ASN A 559 -18.98 6.27 0.34
C ASN A 559 -17.47 5.98 0.45
N THR A 560 -17.00 5.39 1.55
CA THR A 560 -15.59 5.30 1.92
C THR A 560 -15.14 3.85 2.13
N THR A 561 -13.93 3.70 2.66
CA THR A 561 -13.28 2.41 2.93
C THR A 561 -13.26 2.14 4.43
N GLY A 562 -13.89 1.05 4.85
CA GLY A 562 -13.83 0.52 6.20
C GLY A 562 -12.71 -0.53 6.37
N TYR A 563 -12.23 -0.67 7.60
CA TYR A 563 -11.20 -1.64 8.00
C TYR A 563 -11.70 -2.52 9.15
N VAL A 564 -11.50 -3.84 9.04
CA VAL A 564 -11.89 -4.85 10.06
C VAL A 564 -10.69 -5.74 10.38
N LYS A 565 -10.41 -6.04 11.65
CA LYS A 565 -9.23 -6.87 12.01
C LYS A 565 -9.38 -8.32 11.59
N LYS A 566 -8.40 -8.85 10.86
CA LYS A 566 -8.32 -10.26 10.43
C LYS A 566 -8.38 -11.25 11.60
N ALA A 567 -7.84 -10.87 12.76
CA ALA A 567 -7.78 -11.69 13.98
C ALA A 567 -9.16 -12.07 14.59
N TYR A 568 -10.24 -11.45 14.11
CA TYR A 568 -11.62 -11.68 14.58
C TYR A 568 -12.52 -12.25 13.48
N THR A 569 -11.91 -12.93 12.49
CA THR A 569 -12.57 -13.39 11.28
C THR A 569 -11.97 -14.68 10.72
N VAL A 570 -12.70 -15.39 9.85
CA VAL A 570 -12.20 -16.53 9.05
C VAL A 570 -12.61 -16.39 7.57
N PRO A 571 -11.89 -17.04 6.63
CA PRO A 571 -12.26 -17.06 5.21
C PRO A 571 -13.68 -17.60 4.99
N SER A 572 -14.41 -17.04 4.02
CA SER A 572 -15.77 -17.47 3.68
C SER A 572 -16.00 -17.51 2.17
N ASP A 573 -16.88 -18.41 1.72
CA ASP A 573 -17.30 -18.49 0.31
C ASP A 573 -18.38 -17.46 -0.06
N GLY A 574 -18.96 -16.77 0.93
CA GLY A 574 -19.99 -15.74 0.75
C GLY A 574 -21.40 -16.25 0.44
N LYS A 575 -21.65 -17.56 0.31
CA LYS A 575 -22.96 -18.10 -0.11
C LYS A 575 -24.13 -17.72 0.81
N ALA A 576 -23.85 -17.42 2.07
CA ALA A 576 -24.82 -16.96 3.05
C ALA A 576 -25.30 -15.51 2.83
N ILE A 577 -24.55 -14.68 2.10
CA ILE A 577 -24.89 -13.28 1.86
C ILE A 577 -26.00 -13.21 0.81
N LYS A 578 -27.22 -12.85 1.22
CA LYS A 578 -28.37 -12.68 0.32
C LYS A 578 -28.68 -11.22 -0.01
N ASN A 579 -28.27 -10.29 0.84
CA ASN A 579 -28.44 -8.84 0.72
C ASN A 579 -27.19 -8.11 0.17
N ALA A 580 -26.34 -8.75 -0.65
CA ALA A 580 -25.16 -8.09 -1.21
C ALA A 580 -25.57 -6.87 -2.07
N ASN A 581 -24.91 -5.72 -1.88
CA ASN A 581 -25.20 -4.54 -2.71
C ASN A 581 -24.48 -4.61 -4.06
N THR A 582 -25.23 -4.88 -5.12
CA THR A 582 -24.75 -4.93 -6.50
C THR A 582 -25.36 -3.86 -7.42
N ILE A 583 -26.36 -3.10 -6.95
CA ILE A 583 -27.17 -2.21 -7.81
C ILE A 583 -27.43 -0.80 -7.24
N TYR A 584 -27.29 -0.59 -5.93
CA TYR A 584 -27.64 0.69 -5.31
C TYR A 584 -26.40 1.56 -5.05
N THR A 585 -26.39 2.78 -5.58
CA THR A 585 -25.51 3.85 -5.11
C THR A 585 -26.10 4.49 -3.85
N ASN A 586 -25.25 5.14 -3.05
CA ASN A 586 -25.73 5.98 -1.97
C ASN A 586 -26.29 7.29 -2.54
N SER A 587 -27.24 7.89 -1.83
CA SER A 587 -27.75 9.23 -2.08
C SER A 587 -26.81 10.31 -1.54
N LYS A 588 -27.19 11.58 -1.72
CA LYS A 588 -26.55 12.73 -1.05
C LYS A 588 -27.10 13.03 0.35
N LEU A 589 -28.04 12.21 0.85
CA LEU A 589 -28.56 12.36 2.21
C LEU A 589 -27.68 11.60 3.19
N PHE A 590 -27.31 12.29 4.26
CA PHE A 590 -26.48 11.79 5.34
C PHE A 590 -27.25 11.79 6.65
N ILE A 591 -26.95 10.85 7.54
CA ILE A 591 -27.53 10.73 8.87
C ILE A 591 -26.43 10.63 9.94
N ASN A 592 -26.74 11.08 11.15
CA ASN A 592 -26.00 10.80 12.37
C ASN A 592 -26.87 9.90 13.26
N PRO A 593 -26.42 8.71 13.69
CA PRO A 593 -27.12 7.91 14.68
C PRO A 593 -27.22 8.64 16.03
N LYS A 594 -28.42 8.62 16.65
CA LYS A 594 -28.67 9.21 17.99
C LYS A 594 -28.01 8.43 19.13
N LEU A 595 -27.74 7.15 18.89
CA LEU A 595 -27.05 6.18 19.73
C LEU A 595 -26.35 5.17 18.79
N ASN A 596 -25.64 4.18 19.33
CA ASN A 596 -25.20 3.03 18.53
C ASN A 596 -26.42 2.20 18.06
N ILE A 597 -26.74 2.24 16.76
CA ILE A 597 -27.93 1.61 16.19
C ILE A 597 -27.62 0.28 15.48
N ALA A 598 -28.55 -0.67 15.59
CA ALA A 598 -28.54 -1.94 14.87
C ALA A 598 -28.93 -1.74 13.39
N VAL A 599 -28.29 -2.49 12.50
CA VAL A 599 -28.57 -2.51 11.06
C VAL A 599 -29.07 -3.90 10.68
N TYR A 600 -30.26 -3.94 10.08
CA TYR A 600 -31.00 -5.18 9.86
C TYR A 600 -30.97 -5.65 8.40
N ASP A 601 -30.79 -6.95 8.21
CA ASP A 601 -31.01 -7.70 6.98
C ASP A 601 -32.43 -8.32 7.06
N THR A 602 -33.21 -8.19 5.99
CA THR A 602 -34.57 -8.73 5.88
C THR A 602 -34.72 -9.76 4.75
N SER A 603 -33.62 -10.08 4.05
CA SER A 603 -33.62 -10.94 2.85
C SER A 603 -33.95 -12.41 3.12
N SER A 604 -33.93 -12.84 4.39
CA SER A 604 -34.38 -14.16 4.85
C SER A 604 -35.90 -14.23 5.11
N GLY A 605 -36.63 -13.13 4.98
CA GLY A 605 -38.02 -12.98 5.44
C GLY A 605 -38.15 -12.69 6.94
N VAL A 606 -37.04 -12.63 7.67
CA VAL A 606 -36.98 -12.30 9.10
C VAL A 606 -35.98 -11.16 9.32
N SER A 607 -36.24 -10.25 10.25
CA SER A 607 -35.31 -9.15 10.55
C SER A 607 -34.14 -9.65 11.40
N VAL A 608 -32.95 -9.74 10.82
CA VAL A 608 -31.71 -10.21 11.46
C VAL A 608 -30.70 -9.08 11.51
N GLN A 609 -30.22 -8.71 12.70
CA GLN A 609 -29.13 -7.74 12.81
C GLN A 609 -27.85 -8.34 12.21
N PHE A 610 -27.19 -7.59 11.32
CA PHE A 610 -25.90 -7.99 10.75
C PHE A 610 -24.80 -6.94 10.89
N ALA A 611 -25.11 -5.73 11.34
CA ALA A 611 -24.10 -4.70 11.60
C ALA A 611 -24.62 -3.66 12.60
N SER A 612 -23.79 -2.67 12.89
CA SER A 612 -24.20 -1.46 13.62
C SER A 612 -23.49 -0.21 13.10
N LEU A 613 -24.18 0.92 13.13
CA LEU A 613 -23.58 2.26 12.95
C LEU A 613 -23.42 2.91 14.33
N TYR A 614 -22.35 3.66 14.53
CA TYR A 614 -22.03 4.26 15.84
C TYR A 614 -22.53 5.69 16.00
N GLU A 615 -22.80 6.07 17.25
CA GLU A 615 -23.27 7.40 17.64
C GLU A 615 -22.31 8.51 17.18
N GLY A 616 -22.87 9.63 16.70
CA GLY A 616 -22.08 10.79 16.26
C GLY A 616 -21.30 10.60 14.95
N ILE A 617 -21.43 9.44 14.28
CA ILE A 617 -20.77 9.16 13.01
C ILE A 617 -21.70 9.49 11.84
N THR A 618 -21.30 10.47 11.03
CA THR A 618 -22.02 10.81 9.79
C THR A 618 -21.92 9.70 8.74
N TYR A 619 -23.07 9.31 8.20
CA TYR A 619 -23.20 8.15 7.31
C TYR A 619 -24.18 8.40 6.16
N PRO A 620 -23.84 8.10 4.90
CA PRO A 620 -24.76 8.28 3.77
C PRO A 620 -25.82 7.16 3.73
N ILE A 621 -27.05 7.51 3.34
CA ILE A 621 -28.12 6.53 3.09
C ILE A 621 -28.29 6.27 1.59
N ILE A 622 -28.78 5.09 1.21
CA ILE A 622 -29.22 4.79 -0.17
C ILE A 622 -30.53 5.53 -0.46
N SER A 623 -31.52 5.36 0.40
CA SER A 623 -32.87 5.91 0.19
C SER A 623 -33.66 5.93 1.49
N ASP A 624 -34.41 7.00 1.70
CA ASP A 624 -35.59 7.00 2.57
C ASP A 624 -36.69 6.11 1.99
N ILE A 625 -37.37 5.33 2.84
CA ILE A 625 -38.56 4.53 2.52
C ILE A 625 -39.64 4.62 3.61
N GLY A 626 -39.71 5.75 4.34
CA GLY A 626 -40.64 6.02 5.45
C GLY A 626 -39.98 5.76 6.81
N ASP A 627 -40.68 5.05 7.72
CA ASP A 627 -40.18 4.62 9.05
C ASP A 627 -38.75 4.02 9.06
N TRP A 628 -38.28 3.56 7.90
CA TRP A 628 -36.99 2.93 7.68
C TRP A 628 -36.19 3.63 6.58
N LEU A 629 -34.86 3.64 6.74
CA LEU A 629 -33.89 4.10 5.75
C LEU A 629 -33.05 2.91 5.29
N ARG A 630 -32.73 2.85 3.99
CA ARG A 630 -31.86 1.84 3.39
C ARG A 630 -30.41 2.31 3.39
N VAL A 631 -29.46 1.44 3.75
CA VAL A 631 -28.01 1.75 3.90
C VAL A 631 -27.12 0.66 3.30
N ASP A 632 -25.87 0.98 2.93
CA ASP A 632 -24.86 0.02 2.45
C ASP A 632 -23.70 -0.16 3.44
N VAL A 633 -23.88 -1.10 4.38
CA VAL A 633 -22.89 -1.39 5.42
C VAL A 633 -22.09 -2.62 5.02
N ALA A 634 -20.76 -2.49 4.93
CA ALA A 634 -19.85 -3.57 4.55
C ALA A 634 -20.10 -4.18 3.16
N GLY A 635 -20.76 -3.48 2.22
CA GLY A 635 -21.16 -4.02 0.92
C GLY A 635 -22.47 -4.81 0.95
N ARG A 636 -23.28 -4.66 2.01
CA ARG A 636 -24.56 -5.33 2.23
C ARG A 636 -25.67 -4.30 2.48
N ILE A 637 -26.82 -4.51 1.84
CA ILE A 637 -28.03 -3.70 2.00
C ILE A 637 -28.64 -3.96 3.37
N GLY A 638 -28.68 -2.91 4.20
CA GLY A 638 -29.30 -2.93 5.51
C GLY A 638 -30.41 -1.90 5.66
N PHE A 639 -31.18 -2.06 6.74
CA PHE A 639 -32.26 -1.16 7.13
C PHE A 639 -32.05 -0.66 8.56
N ILE A 640 -32.29 0.63 8.78
CA ILE A 640 -32.29 1.33 10.08
C ILE A 640 -33.58 2.15 10.22
N ARG A 641 -34.03 2.49 11.42
CA ARG A 641 -35.24 3.31 11.62
C ARG A 641 -34.92 4.80 11.55
N GLU A 642 -35.76 5.58 10.88
CA GLU A 642 -35.60 7.04 10.77
C GLU A 642 -35.59 7.72 12.15
N ARG A 643 -36.52 7.35 13.04
CA ARG A 643 -36.64 7.93 14.38
C ARG A 643 -35.38 7.78 15.25
N ASP A 644 -34.51 6.80 14.95
CA ASP A 644 -33.31 6.48 15.71
C ASP A 644 -32.07 7.27 15.19
N ILE A 645 -32.24 8.12 14.16
CA ILE A 645 -31.20 8.99 13.57
C ILE A 645 -31.57 10.48 13.58
N VAL A 646 -30.63 11.34 13.19
CA VAL A 646 -30.86 12.75 12.78
C VAL A 646 -30.27 12.94 11.38
N PHE A 647 -31.02 13.54 10.45
CA PHE A 647 -30.47 13.89 9.13
C PHE A 647 -29.46 15.03 9.26
N VAL A 648 -28.28 14.87 8.63
CA VAL A 648 -27.26 15.91 8.58
C VAL A 648 -27.62 16.88 7.45
N GLY A 649 -27.70 18.17 7.78
CA GLY A 649 -28.08 19.21 6.83
C GLY A 649 -29.59 19.35 6.58
N LEU A 650 -30.47 18.59 7.24
CA LEU A 650 -31.92 18.81 7.18
C LEU A 650 -32.48 19.22 8.55
N ASN A 651 -33.02 20.44 8.63
CA ASN A 651 -33.86 20.91 9.72
C ASN A 651 -35.34 20.89 9.31
N TYR A 652 -36.23 20.79 10.29
CA TYR A 652 -37.68 20.91 10.10
C TYR A 652 -38.24 21.98 11.04
N SER A 653 -38.88 23.01 10.46
CA SER A 653 -39.51 24.11 11.21
C SER A 653 -41.01 23.88 11.29
N SER A 654 -41.50 23.40 12.44
CA SER A 654 -42.92 23.14 12.68
C SER A 654 -43.67 24.39 13.14
N TYR A 655 -44.78 24.71 12.48
CA TYR A 655 -45.64 25.85 12.81
C TYR A 655 -46.97 25.38 13.41
N ASN A 656 -47.47 26.06 14.44
CA ASN A 656 -48.84 25.84 14.96
C ASN A 656 -49.86 26.57 14.07
N LEU A 657 -49.89 26.16 12.80
CA LEU A 657 -50.68 26.72 11.71
C LEU A 657 -50.95 25.56 10.75
N SER A 658 -52.22 25.27 10.44
CA SER A 658 -52.53 24.25 9.44
C SER A 658 -52.31 24.76 8.02
N PHE A 659 -52.12 23.84 7.08
CA PHE A 659 -51.92 24.20 5.67
C PHE A 659 -53.13 24.97 5.09
N ALA A 660 -54.35 24.65 5.52
CA ALA A 660 -55.57 25.32 5.07
C ALA A 660 -55.67 26.77 5.58
N GLU A 661 -55.31 27.02 6.85
CA GLU A 661 -55.23 28.37 7.41
C GLU A 661 -54.16 29.21 6.72
N ALA A 662 -52.99 28.62 6.44
CA ALA A 662 -51.94 29.28 5.68
C ALA A 662 -52.41 29.68 4.27
N LEU A 663 -53.11 28.80 3.56
CA LEU A 663 -53.63 29.08 2.22
C LEU A 663 -54.68 30.21 2.23
N ASP A 664 -55.63 30.20 3.16
CA ASP A 664 -56.61 31.28 3.33
C ASP A 664 -55.94 32.63 3.66
N MET A 665 -54.95 32.65 4.57
CA MET A 665 -54.15 33.84 4.85
C MET A 665 -53.43 34.38 3.61
N GLN A 666 -52.90 33.50 2.75
CA GLN A 666 -52.28 33.90 1.49
C GLN A 666 -53.30 34.45 0.50
N MET A 667 -54.43 33.79 0.30
CA MET A 667 -55.44 34.25 -0.68
C MET A 667 -56.01 35.64 -0.34
N ARG A 668 -56.07 36.02 0.93
CA ARG A 668 -56.47 37.36 1.39
C ARG A 668 -55.56 38.49 0.87
N VAL A 669 -54.26 38.24 0.67
CA VAL A 669 -53.31 39.24 0.14
C VAL A 669 -53.20 39.26 -1.39
N ARG A 670 -54.11 38.55 -2.10
CA ARG A 670 -54.22 38.53 -3.57
C ARG A 670 -52.89 38.17 -4.26
N PRO A 671 -52.37 36.96 -4.04
CA PRO A 671 -51.10 36.53 -4.62
C PRO A 671 -51.20 36.51 -6.15
N GLN A 672 -50.08 36.79 -6.82
CA GLN A 672 -50.04 36.98 -8.27
C GLN A 672 -49.39 35.78 -8.98
N THR A 673 -49.63 35.66 -10.28
CA THR A 673 -48.94 34.73 -11.17
C THR A 673 -48.88 35.26 -12.61
N ASP A 674 -47.84 34.89 -13.33
CA ASP A 674 -47.65 35.11 -14.77
C ASP A 674 -48.09 33.91 -15.63
N LYS A 675 -48.50 32.79 -15.01
CA LYS A 675 -49.04 31.58 -15.65
C LYS A 675 -50.11 31.88 -16.71
N TYR A 676 -50.92 32.91 -16.46
CA TYR A 676 -52.05 33.31 -17.29
C TYR A 676 -51.75 34.46 -18.26
N ARG A 677 -50.50 34.93 -18.36
CA ARG A 677 -50.13 36.16 -19.10
C ARG A 677 -50.69 36.26 -20.54
N ASN A 678 -50.78 35.13 -21.24
CA ASN A 678 -51.23 35.04 -22.64
C ASN A 678 -52.74 34.71 -22.77
N ASN A 679 -53.45 34.43 -21.68
CA ASN A 679 -54.88 34.09 -21.72
C ASN A 679 -55.73 35.33 -22.03
N ALA A 680 -56.95 35.14 -22.54
CA ALA A 680 -57.94 36.20 -22.60
C ALA A 680 -58.24 36.78 -21.20
N ALA A 681 -58.87 37.94 -21.15
CA ALA A 681 -59.36 38.58 -19.94
C ALA A 681 -60.60 39.40 -20.29
N TYR A 682 -61.61 39.41 -19.44
CA TYR A 682 -62.94 39.92 -19.78
C TYR A 682 -63.46 40.93 -18.77
N VAL A 683 -64.23 41.90 -19.25
CA VAL A 683 -64.95 42.89 -18.43
C VAL A 683 -66.40 42.98 -18.90
N SER A 684 -67.37 43.04 -17.99
CA SER A 684 -68.78 43.01 -18.37
C SER A 684 -69.19 44.32 -19.04
N SER A 685 -69.91 44.24 -20.15
CA SER A 685 -70.28 45.41 -20.97
C SER A 685 -71.18 46.41 -20.23
N SER A 686 -71.84 46.02 -19.14
CA SER A 686 -72.59 46.93 -18.26
C SER A 686 -71.70 47.79 -17.35
N SER A 687 -70.49 47.31 -17.00
CA SER A 687 -69.57 47.93 -16.04
C SER A 687 -68.62 48.98 -16.64
N VAL A 688 -68.63 49.12 -17.96
CA VAL A 688 -67.77 50.04 -18.73
C VAL A 688 -68.58 50.85 -19.74
N ASP A 689 -68.02 51.98 -20.20
CA ASP A 689 -68.41 52.63 -21.47
C ASP A 689 -67.24 52.51 -22.46
N VAL A 690 -67.52 52.24 -23.74
CA VAL A 690 -66.48 51.96 -24.75
C VAL A 690 -66.40 53.05 -25.82
N PHE A 691 -65.27 53.75 -25.83
CA PHE A 691 -64.98 54.91 -26.67
C PHE A 691 -64.00 54.59 -27.79
N ASN A 692 -63.96 55.46 -28.80
CA ASN A 692 -62.79 55.55 -29.66
C ASN A 692 -61.63 56.10 -28.84
N GLY A 693 -60.43 55.57 -29.07
CA GLY A 693 -59.29 55.87 -28.24
C GLY A 693 -57.99 55.35 -28.82
N GLY A 694 -56.99 55.30 -27.95
CA GLY A 694 -55.63 55.07 -28.40
C GLY A 694 -54.70 54.66 -27.29
N SER A 695 -53.43 54.52 -27.66
CA SER A 695 -52.35 54.30 -26.71
C SER A 695 -51.04 54.91 -27.18
N ILE A 696 -50.19 55.26 -26.23
CA ILE A 696 -48.87 55.87 -26.45
C ILE A 696 -47.92 54.87 -27.11
N THR A 697 -47.27 55.26 -28.20
CA THR A 697 -46.36 54.39 -28.97
C THR A 697 -44.88 54.68 -28.69
N GLY A 698 -44.53 55.92 -28.33
CA GLY A 698 -43.21 56.30 -27.83
C GLY A 698 -42.89 55.71 -26.46
N SER A 699 -41.60 55.69 -26.08
CA SER A 699 -41.13 55.14 -24.79
C SER A 699 -41.63 55.95 -23.59
N SER A 700 -41.39 57.26 -23.63
CA SER A 700 -41.88 58.27 -22.68
C SER A 700 -42.38 59.47 -23.47
N VAL A 701 -43.60 59.94 -23.19
CA VAL A 701 -44.28 60.97 -23.99
C VAL A 701 -44.97 61.97 -23.08
N ASN A 702 -44.80 63.26 -23.37
CA ASN A 702 -45.45 64.34 -22.63
C ASN A 702 -46.87 64.57 -23.15
N LEU A 703 -47.87 64.39 -22.29
CA LEU A 703 -49.23 64.89 -22.52
C LEU A 703 -49.26 66.38 -22.15
N ARG A 704 -49.79 67.22 -23.03
CA ARG A 704 -49.78 68.68 -22.87
C ARG A 704 -51.20 69.25 -22.75
N THR A 705 -51.35 70.39 -22.07
CA THR A 705 -52.63 71.11 -21.97
C THR A 705 -52.99 71.89 -23.24
N SER A 706 -52.04 72.06 -24.15
CA SER A 706 -52.19 72.69 -25.47
C SER A 706 -51.24 72.03 -26.49
N PRO A 707 -51.52 72.09 -27.81
CA PRO A 707 -50.76 71.39 -28.86
C PRO A 707 -49.51 72.18 -29.33
N ASP A 708 -48.79 72.80 -28.40
CA ASP A 708 -47.57 73.57 -28.63
C ASP A 708 -46.35 73.00 -27.89
N LEU A 709 -45.15 73.30 -28.40
CA LEU A 709 -43.86 72.79 -27.94
C LEU A 709 -42.98 73.86 -27.29
N ASP A 710 -43.25 75.13 -27.55
CA ASP A 710 -42.45 76.31 -27.17
C ASP A 710 -42.20 76.47 -25.65
N THR A 711 -42.95 75.77 -24.80
CA THR A 711 -42.77 75.81 -23.35
C THR A 711 -42.82 74.42 -22.70
N SER A 712 -42.19 74.29 -21.54
CA SER A 712 -42.40 73.16 -20.63
C SER A 712 -43.63 73.35 -19.72
N ALA A 713 -44.15 74.59 -19.61
CA ALA A 713 -45.24 74.93 -18.68
C ALA A 713 -46.60 74.33 -19.06
N ASN A 714 -46.78 73.87 -20.31
CA ASN A 714 -48.00 73.18 -20.75
C ASN A 714 -47.92 71.64 -20.55
N ILE A 715 -46.80 71.09 -20.08
CA ILE A 715 -46.65 69.65 -19.87
C ILE A 715 -47.45 69.26 -18.61
N TYR A 716 -48.56 68.54 -18.81
CA TYR A 716 -49.37 68.02 -17.70
C TYR A 716 -48.69 66.82 -17.03
N LYS A 717 -48.26 65.84 -17.85
CA LYS A 717 -47.69 64.58 -17.35
C LYS A 717 -46.86 63.88 -18.42
N MET A 718 -45.72 63.33 -18.03
CA MET A 718 -45.00 62.35 -18.84
C MET A 718 -45.58 60.95 -18.60
N VAL A 719 -45.94 60.24 -19.66
CA VAL A 719 -46.56 58.91 -19.61
C VAL A 719 -45.74 57.90 -20.42
N ALA A 720 -45.85 56.62 -20.05
CA ALA A 720 -45.09 55.53 -20.64
C ALA A 720 -45.75 54.95 -21.90
N ARG A 721 -44.98 54.18 -22.67
CA ARG A 721 -45.48 53.36 -23.78
C ARG A 721 -46.65 52.48 -23.34
N GLY A 722 -47.71 52.47 -24.13
CA GLY A 722 -48.91 51.65 -23.88
C GLY A 722 -49.96 52.30 -22.98
N THR A 723 -49.70 53.45 -22.34
CA THR A 723 -50.72 54.22 -21.63
C THR A 723 -51.91 54.52 -22.56
N ALA A 724 -53.12 54.14 -22.15
CA ALA A 724 -54.34 54.30 -22.92
C ALA A 724 -54.98 55.68 -22.71
N PHE A 725 -55.69 56.19 -23.72
CA PHE A 725 -56.44 57.44 -23.68
C PHE A 725 -57.73 57.35 -24.50
N ILE A 726 -58.73 58.15 -24.16
CA ILE A 726 -59.93 58.35 -25.00
C ILE A 726 -59.63 59.42 -26.05
N LEU A 727 -60.10 59.23 -27.27
CA LEU A 727 -59.86 60.13 -28.40
C LEU A 727 -61.06 61.07 -28.57
N LEU A 728 -60.81 62.38 -28.52
CA LEU A 728 -61.83 63.43 -28.69
C LEU A 728 -61.78 64.05 -30.09
N ASP A 729 -60.57 64.24 -30.63
CA ASP A 729 -60.30 64.72 -32.00
C ASP A 729 -58.95 64.16 -32.45
N ASN A 730 -58.83 63.72 -33.70
CA ASN A 730 -57.59 63.19 -34.28
C ASN A 730 -56.94 64.10 -35.32
N ASN A 731 -57.50 65.28 -35.58
CA ASN A 731 -57.09 66.19 -36.65
C ASN A 731 -56.87 67.63 -36.15
N VAL A 732 -56.29 67.78 -34.95
CA VAL A 732 -55.93 69.10 -34.43
C VAL A 732 -54.61 69.55 -35.05
N THR A 733 -54.56 70.75 -35.60
CA THR A 733 -53.31 71.39 -36.03
C THR A 733 -52.61 72.02 -34.83
N GLY A 734 -51.31 71.77 -34.68
CA GLY A 734 -50.44 72.39 -33.68
C GLY A 734 -49.00 72.46 -34.17
N ASP A 735 -48.05 72.59 -33.24
CA ASP A 735 -46.63 72.70 -33.58
C ASP A 735 -46.08 71.45 -34.27
N SER A 736 -45.08 71.65 -35.12
CA SER A 736 -44.54 70.57 -35.95
C SER A 736 -43.56 69.69 -35.18
N PHE A 737 -43.78 68.37 -35.23
CA PHE A 737 -42.88 67.36 -34.67
C PHE A 737 -42.69 66.22 -35.67
N ASN A 738 -41.43 65.83 -35.93
CA ASN A 738 -41.05 64.83 -36.94
C ASN A 738 -41.71 65.04 -38.33
N GLY A 739 -41.93 66.30 -38.74
CA GLY A 739 -42.46 66.66 -40.06
C GLY A 739 -43.99 66.59 -40.21
N SER A 740 -44.74 66.37 -39.12
CA SER A 740 -46.20 66.53 -39.08
C SER A 740 -46.60 67.65 -38.12
N THR A 741 -47.75 68.27 -38.35
CA THR A 741 -48.40 69.24 -37.45
C THR A 741 -49.67 68.67 -36.81
N THR A 742 -49.94 67.37 -36.97
CA THR A 742 -51.17 66.73 -36.50
C THR A 742 -51.03 66.26 -35.05
N TRP A 743 -51.93 66.75 -34.20
CA TRP A 743 -52.08 66.38 -32.79
C TRP A 743 -53.42 65.66 -32.57
N PHE A 744 -53.44 64.77 -31.59
CA PHE A 744 -54.66 64.17 -31.07
C PHE A 744 -55.09 64.94 -29.82
N LYS A 745 -56.35 65.37 -29.78
CA LYS A 745 -57.02 65.83 -28.56
C LYS A 745 -57.59 64.61 -27.87
N ILE A 746 -57.23 64.45 -26.61
CA ILE A 746 -57.49 63.23 -25.83
C ILE A 746 -58.14 63.56 -24.49
N GLU A 747 -58.84 62.59 -23.92
CA GLU A 747 -59.19 62.59 -22.49
C GLU A 747 -58.32 61.57 -21.75
N TYR A 748 -57.66 62.02 -20.68
CA TYR A 748 -56.84 61.20 -19.80
C TYR A 748 -56.89 61.80 -18.38
N GLU A 749 -57.07 60.96 -17.35
CA GLU A 749 -57.26 61.40 -15.94
C GLU A 749 -58.38 62.47 -15.77
N ASN A 750 -59.43 62.37 -16.60
CA ASN A 750 -60.53 63.33 -16.75
C ASN A 750 -60.10 64.76 -17.16
N GLN A 751 -58.87 64.93 -17.65
CA GLN A 751 -58.38 66.17 -18.28
C GLN A 751 -58.46 66.08 -19.81
N ILE A 752 -58.75 67.20 -20.46
CA ILE A 752 -58.59 67.34 -21.91
C ILE A 752 -57.14 67.74 -22.18
N LEU A 753 -56.42 66.88 -22.90
CA LEU A 753 -54.99 67.03 -23.18
C LEU A 753 -54.70 66.81 -24.68
N TYR A 754 -53.45 67.04 -25.07
CA TYR A 754 -52.95 66.91 -26.43
C TYR A 754 -51.70 66.04 -26.46
N VAL A 755 -51.59 65.20 -27.50
CA VAL A 755 -50.40 64.39 -27.80
C VAL A 755 -50.14 64.39 -29.30
N HIS A 756 -48.88 64.51 -29.73
CA HIS A 756 -48.55 64.54 -31.14
C HIS A 756 -48.80 63.18 -31.81
N SER A 757 -49.36 63.18 -33.02
CA SER A 757 -49.80 61.97 -33.74
C SER A 757 -48.70 60.93 -33.95
N SER A 758 -47.44 61.33 -34.10
CA SER A 758 -46.31 60.40 -34.29
C SER A 758 -45.90 59.66 -33.00
N LEU A 759 -46.45 60.01 -31.84
CA LEU A 759 -46.10 59.46 -30.52
C LEU A 759 -47.24 58.61 -29.91
N ALA A 760 -48.35 58.46 -30.63
CA ALA A 760 -49.53 57.73 -30.21
C ALA A 760 -50.19 56.97 -31.39
N SER A 761 -50.98 55.95 -31.09
CA SER A 761 -51.94 55.37 -32.04
C SER A 761 -53.35 55.77 -31.63
N SER A 762 -54.19 56.18 -32.58
CA SER A 762 -55.60 56.54 -32.38
C SER A 762 -56.58 55.47 -32.90
N SER A 763 -56.10 54.23 -33.14
CA SER A 763 -56.87 53.17 -33.80
C SER A 763 -57.34 52.07 -32.84
N SER A 764 -57.63 52.42 -31.57
CA SER A 764 -58.03 51.47 -30.53
C SER A 764 -59.45 51.75 -30.01
N ARG A 765 -60.09 50.72 -29.46
CA ARG A 765 -61.33 50.85 -28.68
C ARG A 765 -60.97 50.76 -27.20
N ILE A 766 -61.41 51.73 -26.41
CA ILE A 766 -60.99 51.91 -25.01
C ILE A 766 -62.22 51.90 -24.10
N ALA A 767 -62.22 50.99 -23.13
CA ALA A 767 -63.27 50.87 -22.12
C ALA A 767 -62.89 51.67 -20.87
N LYS A 768 -63.75 52.61 -20.46
CA LYS A 768 -63.64 53.36 -19.19
C LYS A 768 -64.55 52.71 -18.15
N THR A 769 -64.01 52.40 -16.97
CA THR A 769 -64.78 51.73 -15.90
C THR A 769 -65.72 52.68 -15.16
N LYS A 770 -66.98 52.26 -14.95
CA LYS A 770 -68.02 53.04 -14.27
C LYS A 770 -67.86 53.07 -12.75
N ALA A 771 -67.27 52.01 -12.20
CA ALA A 771 -67.00 51.81 -10.78
C ALA A 771 -65.72 50.97 -10.62
N VAL A 772 -65.36 50.62 -9.38
CA VAL A 772 -64.36 49.57 -9.11
C VAL A 772 -64.84 48.26 -9.75
N THR A 773 -64.05 47.71 -10.68
CA THR A 773 -64.52 46.68 -11.63
C THR A 773 -63.60 45.47 -11.62
N ASN A 774 -64.17 44.27 -11.57
CA ASN A 774 -63.43 43.02 -11.65
C ASN A 774 -63.14 42.62 -13.10
N ILE A 775 -61.93 42.11 -13.33
CA ILE A 775 -61.50 41.52 -14.59
C ILE A 775 -61.55 40.00 -14.43
N HIS A 776 -62.34 39.37 -15.29
CA HIS A 776 -62.69 37.96 -15.22
C HIS A 776 -61.87 37.11 -16.20
N ALA A 777 -61.68 35.83 -15.86
CA ALA A 777 -60.96 34.86 -16.67
C ALA A 777 -61.78 34.33 -17.86
N ASP A 778 -63.11 34.41 -17.77
CA ASP A 778 -64.05 33.94 -18.79
C ASP A 778 -65.29 34.87 -18.85
N VAL A 779 -66.16 34.69 -19.84
CA VAL A 779 -67.37 35.50 -20.10
C VAL A 779 -68.53 35.22 -19.13
N ASN A 780 -68.22 35.03 -17.85
CA ASN A 780 -69.21 34.85 -16.77
C ASN A 780 -68.69 35.43 -15.43
N SER A 781 -69.61 35.96 -14.63
CA SER A 781 -69.32 36.67 -13.36
C SER A 781 -68.87 35.76 -12.21
N THR A 782 -69.04 34.44 -12.35
CA THR A 782 -68.55 33.42 -11.42
C THR A 782 -67.14 32.94 -11.74
N SER A 783 -66.56 33.32 -12.88
CA SER A 783 -65.20 32.93 -13.25
C SER A 783 -64.14 33.67 -12.43
N HIS A 784 -62.96 33.04 -12.32
CA HIS A 784 -61.83 33.55 -11.55
C HIS A 784 -61.51 35.02 -11.88
N ILE A 785 -61.28 35.83 -10.85
CA ILE A 785 -61.03 37.26 -10.99
C ILE A 785 -59.52 37.45 -11.14
N TYR A 786 -59.05 37.68 -12.37
CA TYR A 786 -57.65 37.97 -12.68
C TYR A 786 -57.15 39.30 -12.11
N GLY A 787 -58.04 40.23 -11.76
CA GLY A 787 -57.67 41.49 -11.11
C GLY A 787 -58.88 42.37 -10.83
N THR A 788 -58.68 43.45 -10.07
CA THR A 788 -59.70 44.48 -9.85
C THR A 788 -59.08 45.83 -10.18
N VAL A 789 -59.77 46.62 -11.01
CA VAL A 789 -59.33 47.96 -11.44
C VAL A 789 -60.21 49.05 -10.82
N SER A 790 -59.65 50.24 -10.65
CA SER A 790 -60.34 51.40 -10.09
C SER A 790 -61.45 51.93 -11.02
N GLN A 791 -62.30 52.81 -10.48
CA GLN A 791 -63.23 53.61 -11.26
C GLN A 791 -62.47 54.59 -12.18
N GLY A 792 -62.98 54.81 -13.40
CA GLY A 792 -62.37 55.70 -14.39
C GLY A 792 -61.13 55.14 -15.09
N ALA A 793 -60.71 53.91 -14.77
CA ALA A 793 -59.57 53.25 -15.41
C ALA A 793 -59.85 52.97 -16.89
N LEU A 794 -58.83 53.16 -17.74
CA LEU A 794 -58.90 52.98 -19.19
C LEU A 794 -58.26 51.65 -19.59
N LEU A 795 -59.06 50.77 -20.21
CA LEU A 795 -58.70 49.41 -20.61
C LEU A 795 -58.72 49.30 -22.13
N ARG A 796 -57.67 48.73 -22.74
CA ARG A 796 -57.66 48.47 -24.19
C ARG A 796 -58.57 47.28 -24.50
N VAL A 797 -59.63 47.50 -25.26
CA VAL A 797 -60.50 46.44 -25.76
C VAL A 797 -59.80 45.72 -26.92
N VAL A 798 -59.81 44.38 -26.88
CA VAL A 798 -59.28 43.48 -27.91
C VAL A 798 -60.41 42.98 -28.80
N SER A 799 -61.60 42.73 -28.24
CA SER A 799 -62.84 42.53 -28.98
C SER A 799 -64.01 43.04 -28.14
N GLU A 800 -64.91 43.80 -28.76
CA GLU A 800 -66.20 44.13 -28.16
C GLU A 800 -67.14 42.92 -28.21
N GLY A 801 -68.12 42.88 -27.31
CA GLY A 801 -69.11 41.80 -27.22
C GLY A 801 -70.36 42.22 -26.44
N THR A 802 -71.46 41.50 -26.69
CA THR A 802 -72.82 41.90 -26.24
C THR A 802 -72.94 42.06 -24.72
N SER A 803 -72.44 41.08 -23.96
CA SER A 803 -72.48 41.08 -22.48
C SER A 803 -71.11 41.21 -21.82
N TRP A 804 -70.03 40.93 -22.57
CA TRP A 804 -68.64 40.95 -22.12
C TRP A 804 -67.72 41.43 -23.24
N ASN A 805 -66.77 42.30 -22.89
CA ASN A 805 -65.70 42.74 -23.77
C ASN A 805 -64.40 42.02 -23.40
N SER A 806 -63.66 41.53 -24.39
CA SER A 806 -62.31 41.00 -24.20
C SER A 806 -61.31 42.15 -24.17
N ILE A 807 -60.39 42.17 -23.20
CA ILE A 807 -59.46 43.27 -22.94
C ILE A 807 -58.00 42.82 -22.85
N GLY A 808 -57.09 43.75 -23.14
CA GLY A 808 -55.66 43.58 -22.91
C GLY A 808 -55.26 44.08 -21.54
N ILE A 809 -54.85 43.17 -20.66
CA ILE A 809 -54.24 43.46 -19.35
C ILE A 809 -52.74 43.08 -19.34
N GLY A 810 -52.07 43.31 -18.21
CA GLY A 810 -50.67 42.96 -18.00
C GLY A 810 -50.41 41.45 -17.92
N ALA A 811 -49.13 41.09 -17.78
CA ALA A 811 -48.72 39.69 -17.64
C ALA A 811 -49.12 39.09 -16.27
N TRP A 812 -49.01 39.89 -15.21
CA TRP A 812 -49.38 39.51 -13.85
C TRP A 812 -50.90 39.56 -13.64
N ARG A 813 -51.42 38.53 -12.98
CA ARG A 813 -52.84 38.35 -12.64
C ARG A 813 -52.94 37.66 -11.28
N ASN A 814 -54.06 37.84 -10.56
CA ASN A 814 -54.35 37.07 -9.35
C ASN A 814 -54.24 35.56 -9.63
N ALA A 815 -53.55 34.83 -8.77
CA ALA A 815 -53.48 33.37 -8.77
C ALA A 815 -54.81 32.74 -8.34
N THR A 816 -55.05 31.49 -8.73
CA THR A 816 -56.15 30.70 -8.15
C THR A 816 -55.74 30.13 -6.79
N SER A 817 -56.72 29.63 -6.03
CA SER A 817 -56.44 28.90 -4.78
C SER A 817 -55.64 27.61 -5.03
N ASP A 818 -55.87 26.94 -6.16
CA ASP A 818 -55.18 25.69 -6.51
C ASP A 818 -53.73 25.95 -6.93
N ASP A 819 -53.47 27.02 -7.70
CA ASP A 819 -52.10 27.46 -8.00
C ASP A 819 -51.36 27.80 -6.69
N THR A 820 -51.99 28.62 -5.85
CA THR A 820 -51.38 29.08 -4.59
C THR A 820 -51.12 27.89 -3.66
N SER A 821 -52.04 26.94 -3.56
CA SER A 821 -51.88 25.68 -2.83
C SER A 821 -50.68 24.86 -3.35
N TYR A 822 -50.55 24.75 -4.69
CA TYR A 822 -49.44 24.01 -5.29
C TYR A 822 -48.07 24.58 -4.94
N PHE A 823 -47.88 25.90 -5.04
CA PHE A 823 -46.58 26.53 -4.70
C PHE A 823 -46.37 26.74 -3.19
N LEU A 824 -47.44 26.78 -2.37
CA LEU A 824 -47.35 26.87 -0.91
C LEU A 824 -47.00 25.51 -0.28
N ASN A 825 -47.42 24.37 -0.83
CA ASN A 825 -47.22 23.07 -0.18
C ASN A 825 -45.76 22.59 -0.27
N PRO A 826 -45.00 22.49 0.84
CA PRO A 826 -43.60 22.06 0.80
C PRO A 826 -43.42 20.59 0.40
N ILE A 827 -44.45 19.74 0.59
CA ILE A 827 -44.43 18.33 0.22
C ILE A 827 -44.25 18.17 -1.29
N ASN A 828 -44.74 19.12 -2.10
CA ASN A 828 -44.59 19.10 -3.56
C ASN A 828 -43.13 19.27 -4.04
N PHE A 829 -42.23 19.72 -3.16
CA PHE A 829 -40.90 20.18 -3.56
C PHE A 829 -39.74 19.63 -2.71
N LYS A 830 -39.99 19.13 -1.49
CA LYS A 830 -38.91 18.72 -0.56
C LYS A 830 -37.97 17.65 -1.12
N ASP A 831 -38.48 16.79 -2.00
CA ASP A 831 -37.74 15.67 -2.60
C ASP A 831 -37.27 15.97 -4.05
N ASP A 832 -37.71 17.09 -4.64
CA ASP A 832 -37.39 17.46 -6.03
C ASP A 832 -35.91 17.84 -6.19
N ASP A 833 -35.26 17.42 -7.28
CA ASP A 833 -33.82 17.63 -7.48
C ASP A 833 -33.39 19.09 -7.68
N THR A 834 -34.32 19.99 -7.99
CA THR A 834 -34.09 21.45 -8.06
C THR A 834 -34.95 22.23 -7.07
N GLN A 835 -36.23 21.87 -6.92
CA GLN A 835 -37.18 22.61 -6.08
C GLN A 835 -37.00 22.36 -4.57
N LYS A 836 -36.09 21.48 -4.14
CA LYS A 836 -35.64 21.44 -2.74
C LYS A 836 -34.77 22.62 -2.34
N TYR A 837 -34.08 23.28 -3.28
CA TYR A 837 -33.17 24.38 -2.96
C TYR A 837 -33.85 25.66 -2.47
N GLN A 838 -35.17 25.80 -2.60
CA GLN A 838 -35.90 26.90 -1.96
C GLN A 838 -36.04 26.71 -0.44
N PHE A 839 -35.78 25.51 0.08
CA PHE A 839 -35.59 25.25 1.50
C PHE A 839 -34.13 25.38 1.94
N LEU A 840 -33.19 25.73 1.06
CA LEU A 840 -31.78 25.92 1.43
C LEU A 840 -31.68 27.07 2.45
N ASP A 841 -30.97 26.81 3.54
CA ASP A 841 -30.70 27.76 4.61
C ASP A 841 -29.62 28.75 4.19
N LEU A 842 -30.06 29.94 3.82
CA LEU A 842 -29.25 31.02 3.25
C LEU A 842 -28.27 31.64 4.24
N ARG A 843 -28.26 31.19 5.52
CA ARG A 843 -27.25 31.56 6.54
C ARG A 843 -25.91 30.83 6.36
N TYR A 844 -25.82 29.89 5.42
CA TYR A 844 -24.62 29.09 5.18
C TYR A 844 -23.92 29.49 3.86
N PHE A 845 -22.78 30.16 4.01
CA PHE A 845 -21.79 30.34 2.95
C PHE A 845 -21.17 28.98 2.59
N THR A 846 -21.13 28.62 1.31
CA THR A 846 -20.76 27.27 0.82
C THR A 846 -19.33 27.17 0.26
N ASP A 847 -18.62 28.30 0.21
CA ASP A 847 -17.27 28.48 -0.35
C ASP A 847 -17.05 27.92 -1.76
N ILE A 848 -18.03 28.12 -2.65
CA ILE A 848 -17.90 27.78 -4.08
C ILE A 848 -16.69 28.56 -4.66
N PRO A 849 -15.72 27.89 -5.33
CA PRO A 849 -14.56 28.57 -5.91
C PRO A 849 -14.94 29.66 -6.93
N SER A 850 -14.26 30.80 -6.89
CA SER A 850 -14.52 31.94 -7.78
C SER A 850 -14.47 31.56 -9.27
N ALA A 851 -13.58 30.63 -9.66
CA ALA A 851 -13.46 30.11 -11.03
C ALA A 851 -14.67 29.26 -11.50
N GLU A 852 -15.51 28.80 -10.58
CA GLU A 852 -16.81 28.17 -10.89
C GLU A 852 -17.90 29.25 -10.99
N LEU A 853 -17.94 30.19 -10.04
CA LEU A 853 -18.89 31.32 -10.06
C LEU A 853 -18.73 32.20 -11.32
N ALA A 854 -17.50 32.38 -11.81
CA ALA A 854 -17.18 33.05 -13.07
C ALA A 854 -17.93 32.44 -14.27
N GLN A 855 -18.19 31.12 -14.27
CA GLN A 855 -18.90 30.44 -15.36
C GLN A 855 -20.38 30.83 -15.42
N LEU A 856 -20.98 31.14 -14.26
CA LEU A 856 -22.35 31.64 -14.14
C LEU A 856 -22.45 33.13 -14.49
N LEU A 857 -21.43 33.91 -14.15
CA LEU A 857 -21.38 35.36 -14.37
C LEU A 857 -20.87 35.78 -15.76
N ASN A 858 -20.19 34.90 -16.49
CA ASN A 858 -19.67 35.19 -17.84
C ASN A 858 -20.79 35.64 -18.79
N GLY A 859 -20.62 36.83 -19.39
CA GLY A 859 -21.59 37.41 -20.32
C GLY A 859 -22.85 38.00 -19.66
N LYS A 860 -22.95 38.01 -18.32
CA LYS A 860 -24.08 38.56 -17.56
C LYS A 860 -23.99 40.09 -17.38
N GLY A 861 -23.80 40.80 -18.50
CA GLY A 861 -23.69 42.26 -18.52
C GLY A 861 -22.62 42.78 -17.55
N ILE A 862 -22.99 43.76 -16.72
CA ILE A 862 -22.08 44.37 -15.73
C ILE A 862 -21.67 43.44 -14.57
N LEU A 863 -22.32 42.28 -14.42
CA LEU A 863 -22.00 41.30 -13.38
C LEU A 863 -20.87 40.32 -13.81
N SER A 864 -20.47 40.34 -15.08
CA SER A 864 -19.37 39.50 -15.57
C SER A 864 -18.02 39.95 -15.00
N GLY A 865 -17.29 39.06 -14.32
CA GLY A 865 -16.03 39.39 -13.64
C GLY A 865 -16.20 39.94 -12.21
N THR A 866 -17.34 39.67 -11.57
CA THR A 866 -17.64 40.11 -10.18
C THR A 866 -17.70 38.95 -9.17
N GLU A 867 -17.34 37.73 -9.59
CA GLU A 867 -17.32 36.50 -8.79
C GLU A 867 -16.61 36.64 -7.44
N ASP A 868 -15.41 37.23 -7.40
CA ASP A 868 -14.67 37.45 -6.15
C ASP A 868 -15.37 38.47 -5.24
N ILE A 869 -16.02 39.50 -5.80
CA ILE A 869 -16.80 40.48 -5.02
C ILE A 869 -18.00 39.79 -4.37
N PHE A 870 -18.78 39.03 -5.14
CA PHE A 870 -19.93 38.28 -4.61
C PHE A 870 -19.51 37.28 -3.53
N ARG A 871 -18.43 36.51 -3.75
CA ARG A 871 -17.91 35.54 -2.77
C ARG A 871 -17.39 36.21 -1.51
N GLN A 872 -16.63 37.30 -1.63
CA GLN A 872 -16.12 38.08 -0.49
C GLN A 872 -17.27 38.66 0.33
N VAL A 873 -18.22 39.34 -0.31
CA VAL A 873 -19.38 39.96 0.33
C VAL A 873 -20.25 38.91 1.05
N ALA A 874 -20.56 37.80 0.38
CA ALA A 874 -21.36 36.72 0.97
C ALA A 874 -20.67 36.08 2.19
N SER A 875 -19.34 35.86 2.11
CA SER A 875 -18.54 35.36 3.23
C SER A 875 -18.53 36.32 4.42
N GLN A 876 -18.36 37.62 4.18
CA GLN A 876 -18.41 38.66 5.21
C GLN A 876 -19.80 38.80 5.86
N ALA A 877 -20.86 38.77 5.05
CA ALA A 877 -22.24 38.85 5.50
C ALA A 877 -22.74 37.55 6.17
N LYS A 878 -22.01 36.43 6.00
CA LYS A 878 -22.39 35.06 6.40
C LYS A 878 -23.71 34.63 5.77
N ILE A 879 -23.79 34.76 4.45
CA ILE A 879 -24.94 34.31 3.66
C ILE A 879 -24.48 33.46 2.48
N ASN A 880 -25.39 32.70 1.88
CA ASN A 880 -25.07 31.87 0.72
C ASN A 880 -24.75 32.74 -0.52
N GLU A 881 -23.60 32.49 -1.13
CA GLU A 881 -23.06 33.24 -2.27
C GLU A 881 -23.83 32.96 -3.57
N LEU A 882 -24.29 31.72 -3.77
CA LEU A 882 -25.05 31.35 -4.97
C LEU A 882 -26.47 31.95 -4.94
N TYR A 883 -27.07 32.10 -3.76
CA TYR A 883 -28.26 32.93 -3.56
C TYR A 883 -28.01 34.37 -3.99
N LEU A 884 -26.96 35.01 -3.47
CA LEU A 884 -26.69 36.43 -3.72
C LEU A 884 -26.48 36.70 -5.22
N ILE A 885 -25.79 35.80 -5.92
CA ILE A 885 -25.61 35.85 -7.37
C ILE A 885 -26.92 35.57 -8.13
N SER A 886 -27.65 34.50 -7.80
CA SER A 886 -28.88 34.11 -8.50
C SER A 886 -29.96 35.19 -8.41
N HIS A 887 -30.08 35.79 -7.22
CA HIS A 887 -31.00 36.88 -6.95
C HIS A 887 -30.63 38.13 -7.76
N ALA A 888 -29.35 38.54 -7.75
CA ALA A 888 -28.87 39.64 -8.56
C ALA A 888 -29.10 39.39 -10.06
N LEU A 889 -28.86 38.17 -10.55
CA LEU A 889 -29.10 37.81 -11.96
C LEU A 889 -30.58 37.91 -12.36
N LEU A 890 -31.52 37.60 -11.46
CA LEU A 890 -32.95 37.69 -11.74
C LEU A 890 -33.42 39.15 -11.77
N GLU A 891 -33.20 39.89 -10.67
CA GLU A 891 -33.69 41.27 -10.51
C GLU A 891 -33.06 42.28 -11.49
N THR A 892 -31.90 41.94 -12.07
CA THR A 892 -31.20 42.79 -13.06
C THR A 892 -31.38 42.36 -14.51
N GLY A 893 -32.10 41.26 -14.77
CA GLY A 893 -32.20 40.68 -16.11
C GLY A 893 -30.84 40.30 -16.69
N ASN A 894 -30.05 39.49 -15.96
CA ASN A 894 -28.67 39.13 -16.30
C ASN A 894 -27.72 40.34 -16.40
N GLY A 895 -27.81 41.29 -15.47
CA GLY A 895 -26.90 42.44 -15.38
C GLY A 895 -27.11 43.52 -16.46
N THR A 896 -28.32 43.64 -17.00
CA THR A 896 -28.63 44.55 -18.13
C THR A 896 -29.66 45.65 -17.81
N SER A 897 -30.34 45.62 -16.67
CA SER A 897 -31.33 46.64 -16.31
C SER A 897 -30.70 48.03 -16.13
N PRO A 898 -31.47 49.13 -16.27
CA PRO A 898 -30.96 50.49 -16.07
C PRO A 898 -30.38 50.72 -14.66
N LEU A 899 -31.00 50.13 -13.63
CA LEU A 899 -30.50 50.18 -12.25
C LEU A 899 -29.19 49.39 -12.06
N ALA A 900 -29.01 48.30 -12.79
CA ALA A 900 -27.77 47.51 -12.77
C ALA A 900 -26.63 48.21 -13.53
N THR A 901 -26.93 48.76 -14.71
CA THR A 901 -25.92 49.39 -15.58
C THR A 901 -25.52 50.79 -15.13
N GLY A 902 -26.36 51.45 -14.33
CA GLY A 902 -26.03 52.67 -13.58
C GLY A 902 -26.91 53.85 -13.96
N VAL A 903 -27.52 54.50 -12.97
CA VAL A 903 -28.37 55.69 -13.13
C VAL A 903 -27.65 56.91 -12.58
N VAL A 904 -27.69 58.05 -13.28
CA VAL A 904 -27.20 59.32 -12.72
C VAL A 904 -28.30 59.95 -11.87
N TYR A 905 -28.08 60.03 -10.56
CA TYR A 905 -28.97 60.67 -9.59
C TYR A 905 -28.18 61.72 -8.78
N ASN A 906 -28.71 62.94 -8.66
CA ASN A 906 -28.05 64.07 -7.98
C ASN A 906 -26.56 64.25 -8.36
N GLY A 907 -26.22 64.08 -9.63
CA GLY A 907 -24.87 64.27 -10.16
C GLY A 907 -23.88 63.12 -9.93
N LYS A 908 -24.31 61.98 -9.37
CA LYS A 908 -23.51 60.77 -9.23
C LYS A 908 -24.15 59.58 -9.93
N THR A 909 -23.34 58.70 -10.52
CA THR A 909 -23.82 57.37 -10.94
C THR A 909 -24.05 56.49 -9.71
N VAL A 910 -25.18 55.78 -9.68
CA VAL A 910 -25.57 54.85 -8.62
C VAL A 910 -26.05 53.53 -9.21
N TYR A 911 -25.83 52.44 -8.47
CA TYR A 911 -26.09 51.07 -8.91
C TYR A 911 -27.01 50.35 -7.92
N ASN A 912 -27.93 49.51 -8.40
CA ASN A 912 -28.85 48.72 -7.56
C ASN A 912 -29.14 47.37 -8.23
N PHE A 913 -28.62 46.29 -7.65
CA PHE A 913 -28.69 44.93 -8.23
C PHE A 913 -29.81 44.05 -7.68
N PHE A 914 -30.61 44.54 -6.74
CA PHE A 914 -31.60 43.73 -6.00
C PHE A 914 -32.99 44.36 -5.98
N GLY A 915 -33.26 45.33 -6.86
CA GLY A 915 -34.55 46.01 -6.95
C GLY A 915 -34.95 46.81 -5.70
N ILE A 916 -34.01 47.12 -4.80
CA ILE A 916 -34.33 47.64 -3.46
C ILE A 916 -34.96 49.03 -3.59
N HIS A 917 -36.22 49.15 -3.14
CA HIS A 917 -37.11 50.32 -3.31
C HIS A 917 -37.46 50.69 -4.76
N ALA A 918 -37.32 49.78 -5.73
CA ALA A 918 -37.74 49.96 -7.11
C ALA A 918 -39.25 49.67 -7.30
N PHE A 919 -40.12 50.47 -6.67
CA PHE A 919 -41.58 50.29 -6.73
C PHE A 919 -42.15 50.47 -8.15
N ASP A 920 -43.21 49.74 -8.51
CA ASP A 920 -43.87 49.79 -9.84
C ASP A 920 -44.21 51.19 -10.35
N SER A 921 -44.51 52.13 -9.46
CA SER A 921 -44.85 53.52 -9.78
C SER A 921 -43.65 54.41 -10.13
N CYS A 922 -42.43 54.01 -9.74
CA CYS A 922 -41.21 54.81 -9.88
C CYS A 922 -39.92 53.95 -9.93
N PRO A 923 -39.87 52.82 -10.66
CA PRO A 923 -38.89 51.76 -10.37
C PRO A 923 -37.44 52.22 -10.53
N ILE A 924 -37.15 52.98 -11.59
CA ILE A 924 -35.82 53.54 -11.84
C ILE A 924 -35.52 54.68 -10.87
N GLU A 925 -36.44 55.63 -10.65
CA GLU A 925 -36.17 56.82 -9.84
C GLU A 925 -36.06 56.50 -8.35
N CYS A 926 -37.01 55.75 -7.80
CA CYS A 926 -37.00 55.35 -6.38
C CYS A 926 -35.86 54.37 -6.07
N GLY A 927 -35.57 53.43 -6.99
CA GLY A 927 -34.42 52.52 -6.87
C GLY A 927 -33.07 53.23 -6.95
N ALA A 928 -32.95 54.28 -7.79
CA ALA A 928 -31.75 55.11 -7.89
C ALA A 928 -31.62 56.07 -6.69
N LYS A 929 -32.71 56.69 -6.22
CA LYS A 929 -32.71 57.50 -5.01
C LYS A 929 -32.22 56.68 -3.82
N LYS A 930 -32.76 55.47 -3.62
CA LYS A 930 -32.33 54.57 -2.54
C LYS A 930 -30.85 54.23 -2.64
N ALA A 931 -30.36 53.92 -3.85
CA ALA A 931 -28.94 53.68 -4.08
C ALA A 931 -28.05 54.92 -3.81
N TYR A 932 -28.55 56.13 -4.05
CA TYR A 932 -27.87 57.38 -3.69
C TYR A 932 -27.84 57.60 -2.17
N ASP A 933 -28.97 57.41 -1.49
CA ASP A 933 -29.12 57.57 -0.04
C ASP A 933 -28.20 56.60 0.73
N GLU A 934 -28.06 55.36 0.24
CA GLU A 934 -27.20 54.31 0.82
C GLU A 934 -25.74 54.35 0.31
N GLY A 935 -25.40 55.29 -0.58
CA GLY A 935 -24.02 55.49 -1.03
C GLY A 935 -23.48 54.48 -2.05
N TRP A 936 -24.34 53.79 -2.79
CA TRP A 936 -24.00 52.72 -3.75
C TRP A 936 -23.43 53.27 -5.08
N PHE A 937 -22.32 54.00 -4.98
CA PHE A 937 -21.64 54.68 -6.10
C PHE A 937 -20.71 53.78 -6.92
N THR A 938 -20.59 52.49 -6.57
CA THR A 938 -19.81 51.48 -7.31
C THR A 938 -20.54 50.14 -7.34
N VAL A 939 -20.13 49.26 -8.27
CA VAL A 939 -20.63 47.88 -8.36
C VAL A 939 -20.42 47.12 -7.03
N GLU A 940 -19.22 47.23 -6.44
CA GLU A 940 -18.89 46.60 -5.16
C GLU A 940 -19.79 47.08 -4.01
N LEU A 941 -20.00 48.39 -3.88
CA LEU A 941 -20.84 48.97 -2.82
C LEU A 941 -22.32 48.58 -2.98
N ALA A 942 -22.82 48.46 -4.21
CA ALA A 942 -24.18 48.00 -4.48
C ALA A 942 -24.38 46.50 -4.20
N ILE A 943 -23.36 45.66 -4.47
CA ILE A 943 -23.38 44.23 -4.10
C ILE A 943 -23.35 44.09 -2.57
N ALA A 944 -22.46 44.82 -1.89
CA ALA A 944 -22.35 44.83 -0.43
C ALA A 944 -23.63 45.32 0.28
N GLY A 945 -24.19 46.46 -0.15
CA GLY A 945 -25.42 47.00 0.41
C GLY A 945 -26.64 46.12 0.17
N GLY A 946 -26.73 45.48 -0.99
CA GLY A 946 -27.78 44.50 -1.28
C GLY A 946 -27.68 43.23 -0.44
N ALA A 947 -26.47 42.73 -0.20
CA ALA A 947 -26.22 41.60 0.69
C ALA A 947 -26.62 41.93 2.14
N GLU A 948 -26.22 43.10 2.65
CA GLU A 948 -26.56 43.54 4.02
C GLU A 948 -28.07 43.77 4.19
N PHE A 949 -28.77 44.24 3.15
CA PHE A 949 -30.24 44.30 3.11
C PHE A 949 -30.87 42.90 3.17
N ALA A 950 -30.48 41.97 2.29
CA ALA A 950 -31.02 40.60 2.28
C ALA A 950 -30.78 39.87 3.62
N LYS A 951 -29.57 40.02 4.17
CA LYS A 951 -29.13 39.52 5.48
C LYS A 951 -30.00 40.06 6.61
N ASN A 952 -30.11 41.38 6.76
CA ASN A 952 -30.73 42.00 7.93
C ASN A 952 -32.25 42.08 7.85
N SER A 953 -32.84 42.26 6.66
CA SER A 953 -34.30 42.33 6.50
C SER A 953 -34.96 40.96 6.48
N TYR A 954 -34.28 39.91 5.96
CA TYR A 954 -34.88 38.58 5.78
C TYR A 954 -34.08 37.46 6.45
N ILE A 955 -32.85 37.19 6.01
CA ILE A 955 -32.15 35.92 6.30
C ILE A 955 -31.89 35.72 7.80
N TYR A 956 -31.46 36.76 8.51
CA TYR A 956 -31.28 36.75 9.97
C TYR A 956 -32.51 37.24 10.75
N ASN A 957 -33.59 37.62 10.05
CA ASN A 957 -34.87 38.08 10.60
C ASN A 957 -35.94 36.96 10.57
N GLY A 958 -35.52 35.70 10.67
CA GLY A 958 -36.41 34.52 10.67
C GLY A 958 -36.94 34.10 9.29
N GLN A 959 -36.44 34.67 8.20
CA GLN A 959 -36.77 34.28 6.82
C GLN A 959 -35.50 33.81 6.09
N ASN A 960 -34.90 32.73 6.63
CA ASN A 960 -33.61 32.16 6.25
C ASN A 960 -33.62 31.27 4.99
N THR A 961 -34.76 31.02 4.37
CA THR A 961 -34.89 30.23 3.11
C THR A 961 -35.70 30.99 2.06
N LEU A 962 -35.48 30.74 0.77
CA LEU A 962 -36.29 31.35 -0.31
C LEU A 962 -37.79 31.07 -0.12
N TYR A 963 -38.14 29.88 0.34
CA TYR A 963 -39.51 29.53 0.72
C TYR A 963 -40.01 30.44 1.84
N SER A 964 -39.26 30.63 2.93
CA SER A 964 -39.67 31.50 4.04
C SER A 964 -39.71 32.99 3.66
N MET A 965 -38.90 33.43 2.70
CA MET A 965 -38.94 34.79 2.14
C MET A 965 -40.23 35.05 1.35
N ARG A 966 -40.73 34.05 0.60
CA ARG A 966 -42.02 34.13 -0.10
C ARG A 966 -43.22 33.86 0.81
N TRP A 967 -43.10 32.80 1.60
CA TRP A 967 -43.99 32.20 2.61
C TRP A 967 -44.37 33.11 3.77
N ASN A 968 -43.34 33.47 4.53
CA ASN A 968 -43.39 33.84 5.94
C ASN A 968 -44.38 33.01 6.80
N PRO A 969 -44.21 31.67 6.88
CA PRO A 969 -45.04 30.82 7.75
C PRO A 969 -44.95 31.20 9.23
N ALA A 970 -43.78 31.71 9.69
CA ALA A 970 -43.60 32.24 11.03
C ALA A 970 -44.53 33.43 11.29
N GLY A 971 -44.50 34.45 10.41
CA GLY A 971 -45.37 35.62 10.49
C GLY A 971 -46.86 35.28 10.39
N MET A 972 -47.24 34.28 9.57
CA MET A 972 -48.62 33.78 9.53
C MET A 972 -49.05 33.13 10.84
N ALA A 973 -48.22 32.28 11.44
CA ALA A 973 -48.52 31.59 12.69
C ALA A 973 -48.54 32.55 13.91
N GLU A 974 -47.71 33.58 13.90
CA GLU A 974 -47.65 34.60 14.97
C GLU A 974 -48.78 35.64 14.84
N LYS A 975 -49.03 36.15 13.62
CA LYS A 975 -49.87 37.35 13.37
C LYS A 975 -51.20 37.05 12.69
N GLY A 976 -51.55 35.78 12.49
CA GLY A 976 -52.79 35.35 11.83
C GLY A 976 -52.98 35.87 10.40
N SER A 977 -51.90 36.30 9.75
CA SER A 977 -51.94 37.03 8.48
C SER A 977 -50.64 36.92 7.68
N ALA A 978 -50.80 36.88 6.35
CA ALA A 978 -49.70 36.94 5.40
C ALA A 978 -48.98 38.30 5.51
N THR A 979 -47.71 38.28 5.94
CA THR A 979 -46.92 39.48 6.26
C THR A 979 -45.47 39.35 5.79
N HIS A 980 -44.82 40.48 5.48
CA HIS A 980 -43.39 40.59 5.16
C HIS A 980 -42.88 39.57 4.10
N GLN A 981 -43.59 39.50 2.97
CA GLN A 981 -43.26 38.63 1.84
C GLN A 981 -42.36 39.38 0.85
N TYR A 982 -41.35 38.71 0.30
CA TYR A 982 -40.42 39.31 -0.66
C TYR A 982 -41.08 39.66 -2.01
N ALA A 983 -42.05 38.85 -2.46
CA ALA A 983 -42.70 38.99 -3.75
C ALA A 983 -44.16 38.52 -3.70
N THR A 984 -45.00 39.07 -4.58
CA THR A 984 -46.40 38.65 -4.75
C THR A 984 -46.56 37.42 -5.65
N ASP A 985 -45.62 37.16 -6.56
CA ASP A 985 -45.63 35.99 -7.45
C ASP A 985 -45.51 34.69 -6.66
N ILE A 986 -46.53 33.82 -6.76
CA ILE A 986 -46.51 32.47 -6.17
C ILE A 986 -45.31 31.62 -6.62
N GLY A 987 -44.81 31.86 -7.84
CA GLY A 987 -43.72 31.11 -8.44
C GLY A 987 -42.32 31.63 -8.10
N TRP A 988 -42.20 32.71 -7.31
CA TRP A 988 -40.92 33.42 -7.12
C TRP A 988 -39.81 32.51 -6.58
N SER A 989 -40.06 31.71 -5.54
CA SER A 989 -39.06 30.81 -4.95
C SER A 989 -38.62 29.71 -5.92
N ASN A 990 -39.55 29.14 -6.70
CA ASN A 990 -39.25 28.16 -7.74
C ASN A 990 -38.46 28.77 -8.93
N LYS A 991 -38.61 30.08 -9.19
CA LYS A 991 -37.86 30.80 -10.24
C LYS A 991 -36.42 31.12 -9.80
N GLN A 992 -36.21 31.44 -8.53
CA GLN A 992 -34.88 31.76 -7.96
C GLN A 992 -33.91 30.57 -7.97
N VAL A 993 -34.40 29.32 -7.83
CA VAL A 993 -33.53 28.13 -7.74
C VAL A 993 -32.91 27.63 -9.06
N HIS A 994 -33.18 28.29 -10.19
CA HIS A 994 -32.77 27.82 -11.52
C HIS A 994 -31.26 27.53 -11.67
N TYR A 995 -30.40 28.34 -11.03
CA TYR A 995 -28.94 28.16 -11.09
C TYR A 995 -28.38 27.22 -10.00
N TYR A 996 -29.18 26.84 -9.00
CA TYR A 996 -28.71 26.05 -7.85
C TYR A 996 -28.37 24.62 -8.26
N SER A 997 -29.21 24.00 -9.10
CA SER A 997 -28.92 22.66 -9.63
C SER A 997 -27.67 22.64 -10.52
N GLN A 998 -27.32 23.73 -11.20
CA GLN A 998 -26.11 23.80 -12.05
C GLN A 998 -24.79 23.69 -11.27
N PHE A 999 -24.81 24.03 -9.97
CA PHE A 999 -23.65 23.95 -9.08
C PHE A 999 -23.73 22.77 -8.11
N TYR A 1000 -24.86 22.63 -7.40
CA TYR A 1000 -25.03 21.62 -6.36
C TYR A 1000 -25.36 20.21 -6.91
N PHE A 1001 -25.73 20.08 -8.20
CA PHE A 1001 -25.92 18.77 -8.81
C PHE A 1001 -24.59 18.10 -9.19
N GLY A 1002 -24.04 17.34 -8.25
CA GLY A 1002 -22.94 16.38 -8.50
C GLY A 1002 -21.63 16.70 -7.81
N ARG A 1003 -21.60 17.79 -7.02
CA ARG A 1003 -20.46 18.23 -6.21
C ARG A 1003 -20.76 18.03 -4.73
N GLU A 1004 -19.70 17.98 -3.91
CA GLU A 1004 -19.79 17.82 -2.46
C GLU A 1004 -19.69 19.19 -1.78
N TYR A 1005 -20.83 19.74 -1.35
CA TYR A 1005 -20.89 20.94 -0.50
C TYR A 1005 -21.73 20.64 0.74
N ASN A 1006 -21.40 21.26 1.88
CA ASN A 1006 -22.17 21.15 3.12
C ASN A 1006 -23.42 22.02 3.03
N LEU A 1007 -24.47 21.48 2.41
CA LEU A 1007 -25.76 22.16 2.26
C LEU A 1007 -26.64 21.92 3.47
N HIS A 1008 -27.21 23.01 3.99
CA HIS A 1008 -28.19 23.00 5.07
C HIS A 1008 -29.55 23.42 4.50
N PHE A 1009 -30.61 22.73 4.89
CA PHE A 1009 -31.99 22.99 4.50
C PHE A 1009 -32.87 23.12 5.74
N ASP A 1010 -33.97 23.86 5.61
CA ASP A 1010 -34.95 24.14 6.66
C ASP A 1010 -36.35 23.99 6.05
N ILE A 1011 -36.94 22.82 6.24
CA ILE A 1011 -38.19 22.39 5.61
C ILE A 1011 -39.36 22.77 6.53
N PRO A 1012 -40.32 23.60 6.08
CA PRO A 1012 -41.45 24.01 6.90
C PRO A 1012 -42.46 22.87 7.04
N VAL A 1013 -43.00 22.69 8.23
CA VAL A 1013 -44.03 21.70 8.54
C VAL A 1013 -45.28 22.41 9.08
N TYR A 1014 -46.38 22.25 8.36
CA TYR A 1014 -47.70 22.69 8.79
C TYR A 1014 -48.38 21.60 9.64
N LYS A 1015 -49.33 22.03 10.47
CA LYS A 1015 -50.11 21.19 11.38
C LYS A 1015 -51.28 20.47 10.71
#